data_AF-A0A9E2D434-F1
#
_entry.id   AF-A0A9E2D434-F1
#
_cell.length_a   1.000
_cell.length_b   1.000
_cell.length_c   1.000
_cell.angle_alpha   90.00
_cell.angle_beta   90.00
_cell.angle_gamma   90.00
#
_symmetry.space_group_name_H-M   'P 1'
#
loop_
_entity.id
_entity.type
_entity.pdbx_description
1 polymer ?
#
loop_
_entity_poly.entity_id
_entity_poly.type
_entity_poly.pdbx_seq_one_letter_code
_entity_poly.pdbx_strand_id
1 'polypeptide(L)'
;MKKIILHSLLGLGIAMVPQIGAANTAPHWTTNNIYCLDCHQNHMGPKTACEFCHNNSSGGNYSKTSAPAMATHSAAVIGSNSYGQWQRQCVDCHDPHVSAQCATPLIEGSFSSYSAANGTTSFTLDNLLVLDSTWQDPSTWRAKTGRERGLIFLVQGMLWDAEQNVSIDFSAEIINATANTITVQGEVTQFSTSRDFKILYGQYIKSEINGVTVAFAGTPAGLADNESADTIDPTPDGVCQVCHTQTRHWRSDGSLADHFNGENCTTCHDHELGFRPSCNACHGFPPVVDVPGQINGLVWNPAPTGSSSAGAHATHVSDNGMSCATCHYSGMPVTPIIDDYRLQMGFAINGQDTNGNHYDGQSLHPSYSYEGTNNTTVTTGGSMTCTVYCHSDGTSVATGVLAAQTSPSWTTGSTQCNSCHTYPPAYAQDQPKSNSHQRHINAGFTCKTCHFGTTTDGVTITPTGNHGNGRYDVIGAPTFHANGQDRPLDLVYTFDAGGGTCSTNSCHGYFGFNTPIRWGNVYLHASPSVTAGDESNEINFQVNVTDCGSAVCNTPFTCSFVWGDGTTADGDCTTSHVYPASGSYQVSWNVWDAKHHSMENDKLTSVNAEEIAPPTGVTLGASFDPVTGLVTVSIPDTTTAGVPVAKVYVYWGDRATTIINPPILPVQHHYLRNSTYRIKVVVYDQNYGKMTYTYLEEPSLEVPVINP
;
A
#
# COMPACT_ATOMS: atom_id res chain seq x y z
N MET A 1 -56.89 -11.50 -23.56
CA MET A 1 -57.84 -10.48 -24.07
C MET A 1 -57.03 -9.32 -24.62
N LYS A 2 -57.29 -8.93 -25.87
CA LYS A 2 -56.67 -7.78 -26.56
C LYS A 2 -56.93 -6.47 -25.81
N LYS A 3 -55.93 -5.57 -25.85
CA LYS A 3 -55.97 -4.09 -26.08
C LYS A 3 -54.82 -3.43 -25.31
N ILE A 4 -54.12 -2.37 -25.73
CA ILE A 4 -53.93 -1.60 -26.96
C ILE A 4 -52.56 -0.92 -26.76
N ILE A 5 -51.76 -0.83 -27.82
CA ILE A 5 -50.49 -0.11 -27.88
C ILE A 5 -50.77 1.39 -27.98
N LEU A 6 -50.13 2.22 -27.15
CA LEU A 6 -49.98 3.66 -27.38
C LEU A 6 -48.49 4.01 -27.27
N HIS A 7 -47.88 4.31 -28.42
CA HIS A 7 -46.56 4.91 -28.51
C HIS A 7 -46.68 6.41 -28.25
N SER A 8 -46.06 6.91 -27.18
CA SER A 8 -45.83 8.34 -27.00
C SER A 8 -44.41 8.66 -27.42
N LEU A 9 -44.26 9.19 -28.64
CA LEU A 9 -43.07 9.95 -29.03
C LEU A 9 -43.02 11.21 -28.16
N LEU A 10 -42.05 11.28 -27.25
CA LEU A 10 -41.60 12.54 -26.67
C LEU A 10 -40.24 12.86 -27.30
N GLY A 11 -40.27 13.64 -28.38
CA GLY A 11 -39.08 14.30 -28.90
C GLY A 11 -38.64 15.35 -27.90
N LEU A 12 -37.56 15.07 -27.15
CA LEU A 12 -36.80 16.10 -26.46
C LEU A 12 -36.12 16.99 -27.52
N GLY A 13 -36.83 18.03 -27.93
CA GLY A 13 -36.19 19.19 -28.53
C GLY A 13 -35.34 19.86 -27.44
N ILE A 14 -34.02 19.71 -27.53
CA ILE A 14 -33.07 20.52 -26.77
C ILE A 14 -33.26 21.94 -27.27
N ALA A 15 -34.03 22.74 -26.53
CA ALA A 15 -33.98 24.18 -26.65
C ALA A 15 -32.56 24.59 -26.23
N MET A 16 -31.71 24.91 -27.19
CA MET A 16 -30.52 25.71 -26.91
C MET A 16 -31.02 27.04 -26.38
N VAL A 17 -31.05 27.18 -25.06
CA VAL A 17 -31.13 28.48 -24.40
C VAL A 17 -29.87 29.22 -24.84
N PRO A 18 -29.96 30.39 -25.51
CA PRO A 18 -28.78 31.20 -25.72
C PRO A 18 -28.22 31.53 -24.33
N GLN A 19 -27.03 31.02 -24.01
CA GLN A 19 -26.31 31.48 -22.84
C GLN A 19 -26.04 32.97 -23.04
N ILE A 20 -26.77 33.81 -22.32
CA ILE A 20 -26.47 35.23 -22.20
C ILE A 20 -25.14 35.28 -21.43
N GLY A 21 -24.04 35.52 -22.13
CA GLY A 21 -22.72 35.64 -21.52
C GLY A 21 -22.70 36.83 -20.55
N ALA A 22 -22.53 36.57 -19.26
CA ALA A 22 -22.40 37.60 -18.25
C ALA A 22 -21.05 38.32 -18.42
N ALA A 23 -21.07 39.65 -18.37
CA ALA A 23 -19.96 40.52 -18.76
C ALA A 23 -18.95 40.79 -17.64
N ASN A 24 -18.45 39.72 -17.02
CA ASN A 24 -17.38 39.76 -16.03
C ASN A 24 -16.34 38.69 -16.38
N THR A 25 -15.42 39.02 -17.29
CA THR A 25 -14.43 38.07 -17.83
C THR A 25 -13.09 38.10 -17.10
N ALA A 26 -12.88 38.99 -16.12
CA ALA A 26 -11.65 39.04 -15.34
C ALA A 26 -11.68 38.03 -14.16
N PRO A 27 -10.70 37.11 -14.03
CA PRO A 27 -10.73 36.03 -13.04
C PRO A 27 -10.56 36.48 -11.58
N HIS A 28 -10.18 37.72 -11.27
CA HIS A 28 -9.87 38.16 -9.90
C HIS A 28 -10.56 39.48 -9.51
N TRP A 29 -11.90 39.45 -9.39
CA TRP A 29 -12.67 40.64 -9.02
C TRP A 29 -13.87 40.35 -8.09
N THR A 30 -14.60 41.40 -7.69
CA THR A 30 -15.71 41.35 -6.72
C THR A 30 -16.83 40.38 -7.13
N THR A 31 -17.13 40.24 -8.42
CA THR A 31 -18.11 39.27 -8.95
C THR A 31 -17.66 37.81 -8.75
N ASN A 32 -16.35 37.56 -8.75
CA ASN A 32 -15.75 36.26 -8.48
C ASN A 32 -15.43 36.06 -6.98
N ASN A 33 -15.98 36.93 -6.12
CA ASN A 33 -15.76 37.01 -4.68
C ASN A 33 -14.29 37.21 -4.27
N ILE A 34 -13.46 37.82 -5.13
CA ILE A 34 -12.04 38.06 -4.85
C ILE A 34 -11.84 39.57 -4.65
N TYR A 35 -11.65 40.00 -3.40
CA TYR A 35 -11.44 41.40 -3.02
C TYR A 35 -9.96 41.72 -2.84
N CYS A 36 -9.55 42.98 -3.04
CA CYS A 36 -8.16 43.41 -2.82
C CYS A 36 -7.63 43.01 -1.42
N LEU A 37 -8.50 43.08 -0.42
CA LEU A 37 -8.20 42.75 0.96
C LEU A 37 -8.02 41.23 1.19
N ASP A 38 -8.57 40.39 0.32
CA ASP A 38 -8.37 38.93 0.39
C ASP A 38 -6.92 38.52 0.12
N CYS A 39 -6.18 39.33 -0.65
CA CYS A 39 -4.75 39.15 -0.88
C CYS A 39 -3.88 40.02 0.06
N HIS A 40 -4.43 41.11 0.63
CA HIS A 40 -3.64 42.12 1.35
C HIS A 40 -3.89 42.25 2.87
N GLN A 41 -4.99 41.76 3.47
CA GLN A 41 -5.31 42.04 4.88
C GLN A 41 -4.58 41.18 5.92
N ASN A 42 -4.14 39.97 5.60
CA ASN A 42 -3.51 39.07 6.59
C ASN A 42 -2.02 38.79 6.37
N HIS A 43 -1.38 39.49 5.44
CA HIS A 43 -0.07 39.07 4.93
C HIS A 43 0.89 40.21 4.61
N MET A 44 1.15 41.08 5.58
CA MET A 44 2.29 42.02 5.52
C MET A 44 3.65 41.33 5.78
N GLY A 45 3.86 40.17 5.15
CA GLY A 45 5.15 39.49 4.99
C GLY A 45 5.49 39.33 3.50
N PRO A 46 6.74 38.99 3.12
CA PRO A 46 7.10 38.91 1.72
C PRO A 46 6.32 37.77 1.03
N LYS A 47 5.72 38.08 -0.12
CA LYS A 47 5.20 37.11 -1.12
C LYS A 47 4.19 36.10 -0.56
N THR A 48 2.96 36.53 -0.27
CA THR A 48 1.86 35.62 0.00
C THR A 48 1.10 35.24 -1.26
N ALA A 49 1.00 33.92 -1.41
CA ALA A 49 1.01 33.19 -2.65
C ALA A 49 -0.39 33.01 -3.23
N CYS A 50 -0.48 33.14 -4.55
CA CYS A 50 -1.64 32.78 -5.36
C CYS A 50 -2.25 31.41 -4.96
N GLU A 51 -1.40 30.50 -4.46
CA GLU A 51 -1.73 29.18 -3.89
C GLU A 51 -2.79 29.19 -2.77
N PHE A 52 -3.02 30.32 -2.06
CA PHE A 52 -4.07 30.39 -1.04
C PHE A 52 -5.48 30.23 -1.63
N CYS A 53 -5.71 30.82 -2.80
CA CYS A 53 -6.97 30.64 -3.54
C CYS A 53 -6.85 29.49 -4.55
N HIS A 54 -5.66 29.29 -5.13
CA HIS A 54 -5.37 28.21 -6.08
C HIS A 54 -4.96 26.91 -5.39
N ASN A 55 -5.89 26.32 -4.63
CA ASN A 55 -5.67 25.07 -3.89
C ASN A 55 -6.77 24.01 -4.11
N ASN A 56 -7.77 24.30 -4.95
CA ASN A 56 -8.90 23.39 -5.13
C ASN A 56 -8.60 22.37 -6.24
N SER A 57 -8.46 21.10 -5.89
CA SER A 57 -8.18 20.00 -6.82
C SER A 57 -9.36 19.61 -7.74
N SER A 58 -10.58 20.09 -7.45
CA SER A 58 -11.78 19.85 -8.26
C SER A 58 -12.41 21.15 -8.80
N GLY A 59 -11.71 22.27 -8.65
CA GLY A 59 -12.16 23.58 -9.08
C GLY A 59 -12.09 23.78 -10.59
N GLY A 60 -13.19 24.20 -11.21
CA GLY A 60 -13.24 24.54 -12.65
C GLY A 60 -13.47 26.02 -12.94
N ASN A 61 -13.64 26.85 -11.90
CA ASN A 61 -14.02 28.26 -12.03
C ASN A 61 -13.03 29.15 -11.29
N TYR A 62 -12.72 30.31 -11.86
CA TYR A 62 -11.81 31.30 -11.28
C TYR A 62 -12.53 32.15 -10.21
N SER A 63 -12.98 31.53 -9.12
CA SER A 63 -13.58 32.20 -7.96
C SER A 63 -12.77 31.95 -6.69
N LYS A 64 -12.96 32.79 -5.66
CA LYS A 64 -12.23 32.67 -4.38
C LYS A 64 -12.28 31.28 -3.73
N THR A 65 -13.37 30.53 -3.91
CA THR A 65 -13.59 29.24 -3.27
C THR A 65 -13.39 28.04 -4.19
N SER A 66 -13.23 28.28 -5.50
CA SER A 66 -13.24 27.22 -6.52
C SER A 66 -12.08 27.33 -7.53
N ALA A 67 -11.12 28.21 -7.29
CA ALA A 67 -9.97 28.35 -8.18
C ALA A 67 -9.11 27.08 -8.17
N PRO A 68 -8.72 26.57 -9.36
CA PRO A 68 -7.99 25.32 -9.49
C PRO A 68 -6.64 25.38 -8.77
N ALA A 69 -6.20 24.24 -8.26
CA ALA A 69 -4.88 24.08 -7.65
C ALA A 69 -3.77 24.28 -8.70
N MET A 70 -2.79 25.14 -8.40
CA MET A 70 -1.67 25.43 -9.32
C MET A 70 -0.33 25.18 -8.62
N ALA A 71 0.57 24.44 -9.27
CA ALA A 71 1.94 24.25 -8.80
C ALA A 71 2.91 25.30 -9.36
N THR A 72 3.91 25.70 -8.56
CA THR A 72 5.00 26.57 -9.04
C THR A 72 5.97 25.81 -9.95
N HIS A 73 6.55 26.50 -10.94
CA HIS A 73 7.55 25.89 -11.82
C HIS A 73 8.89 25.79 -11.07
N SER A 74 9.25 24.61 -10.58
CA SER A 74 10.39 24.41 -9.69
C SER A 74 11.07 23.04 -9.84
N ALA A 75 12.33 22.95 -9.39
CA ALA A 75 13.07 21.69 -9.31
C ALA A 75 12.34 20.61 -8.50
N ALA A 76 11.67 21.02 -7.42
CA ALA A 76 10.88 20.14 -6.55
C ALA A 76 9.64 19.58 -7.26
N VAL A 77 8.89 20.43 -7.99
CA VAL A 77 7.68 20.03 -8.73
C VAL A 77 8.00 19.15 -9.94
N ILE A 78 9.12 19.44 -10.62
CA ILE A 78 9.65 18.61 -11.72
C ILE A 78 10.23 17.28 -11.21
N GLY A 79 10.63 17.21 -9.93
CA GLY A 79 11.25 16.02 -9.34
C GLY A 79 12.69 15.78 -9.80
N SER A 80 13.41 16.84 -10.19
CA SER A 80 14.80 16.74 -10.65
C SER A 80 15.68 17.87 -10.13
N ASN A 81 16.87 17.48 -9.63
CA ASN A 81 17.89 18.39 -9.12
C ASN A 81 19.07 18.53 -10.08
N SER A 82 18.96 18.08 -11.35
CA SER A 82 20.07 18.08 -12.32
C SER A 82 20.72 19.45 -12.51
N TYR A 83 19.97 20.53 -12.29
CA TYR A 83 20.42 21.92 -12.42
C TYR A 83 20.37 22.68 -11.08
N GLY A 84 20.47 21.95 -9.96
CA GLY A 84 20.37 22.49 -8.61
C GLY A 84 18.93 22.77 -8.16
N GLN A 85 18.80 23.39 -6.98
CA GLN A 85 17.51 23.82 -6.43
C GLN A 85 17.13 25.19 -7.00
N TRP A 86 16.00 25.26 -7.69
CA TRP A 86 15.46 26.50 -8.26
C TRP A 86 13.93 26.50 -8.22
N GLN A 87 13.34 27.69 -8.20
CA GLN A 87 11.90 27.90 -8.19
C GLN A 87 11.55 29.20 -8.91
N ARG A 88 10.55 29.15 -9.78
CA ARG A 88 9.86 30.31 -10.35
C ARG A 88 8.53 30.48 -9.64
N GLN A 89 8.31 31.67 -9.11
CA GLN A 89 7.08 32.07 -8.45
C GLN A 89 6.03 32.46 -9.48
N CYS A 90 4.75 32.41 -9.13
CA CYS A 90 3.67 32.82 -10.03
C CYS A 90 3.90 34.24 -10.55
N VAL A 91 4.30 35.15 -9.66
CA VAL A 91 4.60 36.56 -9.96
C VAL A 91 5.87 36.77 -10.80
N ASP A 92 6.63 35.73 -11.12
CA ASP A 92 7.76 35.86 -12.04
C ASP A 92 7.26 35.99 -13.48
N CYS A 93 6.19 35.26 -13.83
CA CYS A 93 5.52 35.33 -15.13
C CYS A 93 4.27 36.21 -15.09
N HIS A 94 3.51 36.13 -13.99
CA HIS A 94 2.26 36.85 -13.83
C HIS A 94 2.44 38.25 -13.24
N ASP A 95 1.58 39.16 -13.67
CA ASP A 95 1.44 40.49 -13.10
C ASP A 95 0.29 40.49 -12.06
N PRO A 96 0.57 40.53 -10.75
CA PRO A 96 -0.46 40.43 -9.71
C PRO A 96 -1.31 41.71 -9.53
N HIS A 97 -1.14 42.75 -10.36
CA HIS A 97 -1.56 44.10 -9.99
C HIS A 97 -2.94 44.54 -10.46
N VAL A 98 -3.97 44.06 -9.78
CA VAL A 98 -5.27 44.74 -9.78
C VAL A 98 -5.18 46.17 -9.19
N SER A 99 -4.14 46.51 -8.41
CA SER A 99 -3.95 47.86 -7.82
C SER A 99 -3.11 48.84 -8.65
N ALA A 100 -2.01 48.43 -9.27
CA ALA A 100 -1.12 49.33 -10.03
C ALA A 100 -1.74 49.74 -11.38
N GLN A 101 -2.37 48.80 -12.09
CA GLN A 101 -3.03 49.09 -13.37
C GLN A 101 -4.32 49.91 -13.19
N CYS A 102 -4.98 49.81 -12.03
CA CYS A 102 -6.08 50.72 -11.68
C CYS A 102 -5.59 52.14 -11.34
N ALA A 103 -4.36 52.31 -10.85
CA ALA A 103 -3.76 53.61 -10.53
C ALA A 103 -3.11 54.29 -11.75
N THR A 104 -2.59 53.50 -12.69
CA THR A 104 -2.01 53.95 -13.96
C THR A 104 -2.51 53.05 -15.09
N PRO A 105 -3.74 53.27 -15.62
CA PRO A 105 -4.27 52.44 -16.70
C PRO A 105 -3.47 52.65 -17.99
N LEU A 106 -3.61 51.73 -18.95
CA LEU A 106 -3.00 51.90 -20.27
C LEU A 106 -3.69 53.03 -21.04
N ILE A 107 -5.03 53.07 -20.92
CA ILE A 107 -5.92 54.06 -21.49
C ILE A 107 -7.02 54.36 -20.46
N GLU A 108 -7.45 55.62 -20.40
CA GLU A 108 -8.64 56.03 -19.66
C GLU A 108 -9.52 56.95 -20.49
N GLY A 109 -10.80 57.06 -20.12
CA GLY A 109 -11.70 57.99 -20.77
C GLY A 109 -13.11 57.95 -20.23
N SER A 110 -14.06 58.52 -20.96
CA SER A 110 -15.48 58.51 -20.64
C SER A 110 -16.36 58.27 -21.87
N PHE A 111 -17.59 57.83 -21.66
CA PHE A 111 -18.56 57.52 -22.72
C PHE A 111 -19.93 58.17 -22.48
N SER A 112 -20.63 58.57 -23.55
CA SER A 112 -21.96 59.21 -23.47
C SER A 112 -23.11 58.22 -23.58
N SER A 113 -22.93 57.16 -24.37
CA SER A 113 -23.99 56.18 -24.65
C SER A 113 -23.43 54.79 -24.89
N TYR A 114 -24.31 53.78 -24.85
CA TYR A 114 -23.97 52.40 -25.20
C TYR A 114 -25.13 51.73 -25.96
N SER A 115 -24.84 50.65 -26.66
CA SER A 115 -25.83 49.73 -27.24
C SER A 115 -25.41 48.28 -26.97
N ALA A 116 -26.34 47.48 -26.44
CA ALA A 116 -26.14 46.05 -26.20
C ALA A 116 -26.94 45.23 -27.22
N ALA A 117 -26.28 44.33 -27.94
CA ALA A 117 -26.92 43.41 -28.89
C ALA A 117 -26.03 42.19 -29.19
N ASN A 118 -26.68 41.04 -29.40
CA ASN A 118 -26.06 39.79 -29.83
C ASN A 118 -24.86 39.34 -28.97
N GLY A 119 -24.94 39.52 -27.66
CA GLY A 119 -23.89 39.11 -26.72
C GLY A 119 -22.70 40.09 -26.65
N THR A 120 -22.87 41.33 -27.09
CA THR A 120 -21.82 42.38 -27.07
C THR A 120 -22.36 43.72 -26.62
N THR A 121 -21.49 44.58 -26.10
CA THR A 121 -21.82 45.98 -25.75
C THR A 121 -20.88 46.93 -26.48
N SER A 122 -21.44 47.92 -27.17
CA SER A 122 -20.67 48.99 -27.81
C SER A 122 -20.87 50.31 -27.08
N PHE A 123 -19.78 51.00 -26.74
CA PHE A 123 -19.74 52.29 -26.06
C PHE A 123 -19.34 53.40 -27.02
N THR A 124 -20.05 54.52 -26.99
CA THR A 124 -19.72 55.76 -27.73
C THR A 124 -18.94 56.70 -26.82
N LEU A 125 -17.71 57.02 -27.19
CA LEU A 125 -16.77 57.74 -26.32
C LEU A 125 -16.96 59.25 -26.40
N ASP A 126 -16.84 59.92 -25.25
CA ASP A 126 -16.79 61.38 -25.14
C ASP A 126 -15.34 61.90 -25.09
N ASN A 127 -14.47 61.14 -24.45
CA ASN A 127 -13.03 61.39 -24.42
C ASN A 127 -12.24 60.07 -24.36
N LEU A 128 -10.98 60.14 -24.79
CA LEU A 128 -10.05 59.02 -24.80
C LEU A 128 -8.63 59.55 -24.56
N LEU A 129 -8.00 59.09 -23.50
CA LEU A 129 -6.63 59.43 -23.13
C LEU A 129 -5.78 58.16 -23.10
N VAL A 130 -4.89 58.04 -24.08
CA VAL A 130 -3.90 56.96 -24.15
C VAL A 130 -2.68 57.38 -23.31
N LEU A 131 -2.45 56.69 -22.19
CA LEU A 131 -1.39 57.03 -21.24
C LEU A 131 -0.04 56.39 -21.61
N ASP A 132 -0.08 55.25 -22.29
CA ASP A 132 1.09 54.56 -22.83
C ASP A 132 1.07 54.63 -24.37
N SER A 133 2.08 55.29 -24.95
CA SER A 133 2.19 55.54 -26.39
C SER A 133 2.21 54.26 -27.25
N THR A 134 2.44 53.11 -26.64
CA THR A 134 2.37 51.80 -27.29
C THR A 134 0.95 51.48 -27.77
N TRP A 135 -0.09 52.09 -27.20
CA TRP A 135 -1.51 51.82 -27.48
C TRP A 135 -2.23 52.92 -28.26
N GLN A 136 -1.49 53.78 -28.98
CA GLN A 136 -2.06 54.92 -29.70
C GLN A 136 -3.03 54.53 -30.84
N ASP A 137 -2.96 53.31 -31.34
CA ASP A 137 -3.86 52.79 -32.37
C ASP A 137 -4.93 51.88 -31.74
N PRO A 138 -6.19 52.33 -31.61
CA PRO A 138 -7.27 51.53 -31.04
C PRO A 138 -7.61 50.27 -31.83
N SER A 139 -7.25 50.21 -33.12
CA SER A 139 -7.56 49.03 -33.95
C SER A 139 -6.78 47.79 -33.53
N THR A 140 -5.67 47.97 -32.81
CA THR A 140 -4.85 46.85 -32.34
C THR A 140 -5.44 46.21 -31.09
N TRP A 141 -6.19 46.93 -30.24
CA TRP A 141 -6.57 46.50 -28.88
C TRP A 141 -7.30 45.17 -28.76
N ARG A 142 -7.92 44.69 -29.85
CA ARG A 142 -8.58 43.38 -29.95
C ARG A 142 -7.60 42.21 -30.21
N ALA A 143 -6.35 42.51 -30.54
CA ALA A 143 -5.36 41.51 -30.92
C ALA A 143 -5.00 40.65 -29.72
N LYS A 144 -4.92 39.34 -29.96
CA LYS A 144 -4.56 38.34 -28.94
C LYS A 144 -3.14 37.80 -29.10
N THR A 145 -2.52 38.07 -30.25
CA THR A 145 -1.25 37.49 -30.67
C THR A 145 -0.06 38.46 -30.53
N GLY A 146 -0.34 39.73 -30.18
CA GLY A 146 0.66 40.77 -29.99
C GLY A 146 0.80 41.19 -28.53
N ARG A 147 1.44 42.34 -28.30
CA ARG A 147 1.62 42.92 -26.96
C ARG A 147 0.29 43.19 -26.24
N GLU A 148 -0.78 43.38 -27.01
CA GLU A 148 -2.14 43.73 -26.59
C GLU A 148 -2.77 42.65 -25.70
N ARG A 149 -2.50 41.37 -25.99
CA ARG A 149 -2.92 40.22 -25.17
C ARG A 149 -4.40 40.24 -24.78
N GLY A 150 -5.26 40.72 -25.68
CA GLY A 150 -6.70 40.93 -25.47
C GLY A 150 -6.98 41.92 -24.34
N LEU A 151 -6.97 43.22 -24.62
CA LEU A 151 -7.19 44.26 -23.60
C LEU A 151 -8.60 44.17 -22.98
N ILE A 152 -8.70 44.49 -21.69
CA ILE A 152 -9.95 44.49 -20.92
C ILE A 152 -10.42 45.92 -20.74
N PHE A 153 -11.68 46.14 -21.10
CA PHE A 153 -12.42 47.36 -20.80
C PHE A 153 -13.07 47.24 -19.42
N LEU A 154 -12.87 48.24 -18.58
CA LEU A 154 -13.33 48.29 -17.19
C LEU A 154 -14.14 49.56 -16.93
N VAL A 155 -15.33 49.41 -16.33
CA VAL A 155 -16.11 50.53 -15.80
C VAL A 155 -16.57 50.24 -14.38
N GLN A 156 -16.28 51.17 -13.48
CA GLN A 156 -16.62 51.02 -12.07
C GLN A 156 -18.11 51.17 -11.80
N GLY A 157 -18.66 50.27 -11.00
CA GLY A 157 -20.05 50.24 -10.56
C GLY A 157 -21.07 50.14 -11.69
N MET A 158 -20.71 49.63 -12.87
CA MET A 158 -21.61 49.65 -14.02
C MET A 158 -22.77 48.65 -13.89
N LEU A 159 -22.59 47.49 -13.24
CA LEU A 159 -23.63 46.46 -13.14
C LEU A 159 -24.34 46.49 -11.78
N TRP A 160 -25.61 46.10 -11.74
CA TRP A 160 -26.34 45.89 -10.48
C TRP A 160 -26.36 44.40 -10.12
N ASP A 161 -25.87 44.04 -8.94
CA ASP A 161 -26.00 42.71 -8.37
C ASP A 161 -27.23 42.65 -7.45
N ALA A 162 -28.24 41.91 -7.87
CA ALA A 162 -29.48 41.74 -7.11
C ALA A 162 -29.34 40.83 -5.89
N GLU A 163 -28.35 39.93 -5.87
CA GLU A 163 -28.08 39.04 -4.74
C GLU A 163 -27.29 39.77 -3.65
N GLN A 164 -26.34 40.63 -4.04
CA GLN A 164 -25.52 41.40 -3.11
C GLN A 164 -26.07 42.81 -2.81
N ASN A 165 -27.11 43.25 -3.53
CA ASN A 165 -27.76 44.56 -3.39
C ASN A 165 -26.75 45.73 -3.48
N VAL A 166 -25.83 45.65 -4.46
CA VAL A 166 -24.74 46.61 -4.65
C VAL A 166 -24.45 46.79 -6.15
N SER A 167 -23.94 47.97 -6.53
CA SER A 167 -23.37 48.15 -7.86
C SER A 167 -21.98 47.53 -7.92
N ILE A 168 -21.74 46.65 -8.88
CA ILE A 168 -20.46 45.98 -9.14
C ILE A 168 -19.85 46.52 -10.43
N ASP A 169 -18.55 46.39 -10.59
CA ASP A 169 -17.87 46.85 -11.79
C ASP A 169 -18.16 45.93 -12.98
N PHE A 170 -18.01 46.48 -14.17
CA PHE A 170 -18.11 45.75 -15.44
C PHE A 170 -16.72 45.60 -16.03
N SER A 171 -16.35 44.37 -16.38
CA SER A 171 -15.08 44.08 -17.04
C SER A 171 -15.29 43.10 -18.18
N ALA A 172 -14.85 43.49 -19.38
CA ALA A 172 -15.10 42.73 -20.58
C ALA A 172 -13.94 42.82 -21.57
N GLU A 173 -13.72 41.72 -22.30
CA GLU A 173 -12.73 41.69 -23.39
C GLU A 173 -13.13 42.64 -24.51
N ILE A 174 -12.18 43.46 -24.96
CA ILE A 174 -12.34 44.33 -26.13
C ILE A 174 -12.26 43.48 -27.39
N ILE A 175 -13.33 43.45 -28.16
CA ILE A 175 -13.40 42.71 -29.43
C ILE A 175 -13.28 43.64 -30.64
N ASN A 176 -13.50 44.95 -30.45
CA ASN A 176 -13.25 45.96 -31.46
C ASN A 176 -13.11 47.36 -30.82
N ALA A 177 -12.24 48.22 -31.35
CA ALA A 177 -12.14 49.60 -30.90
C ALA A 177 -11.75 50.57 -32.03
N THR A 178 -12.20 51.81 -31.91
CA THR A 178 -11.85 52.96 -32.76
C THR A 178 -11.61 54.17 -31.87
N ALA A 179 -11.22 55.31 -32.46
CA ALA A 179 -11.06 56.56 -31.72
C ALA A 179 -12.35 57.02 -31.00
N ASN A 180 -13.53 56.59 -31.45
CA ASN A 180 -14.83 57.08 -30.96
C ASN A 180 -15.71 55.98 -30.37
N THR A 181 -15.33 54.71 -30.50
CA THR A 181 -16.17 53.58 -30.07
C THR A 181 -15.34 52.43 -29.52
N ILE A 182 -15.81 51.78 -28.45
CA ILE A 182 -15.25 50.51 -27.95
C ILE A 182 -16.37 49.47 -27.90
N THR A 183 -16.14 48.31 -28.51
CA THR A 183 -17.05 47.16 -28.45
C THR A 183 -16.40 46.03 -27.68
N VAL A 184 -17.15 45.48 -26.72
CA VAL A 184 -16.69 44.45 -25.80
C VAL A 184 -17.60 43.22 -25.84
N GLN A 185 -17.07 42.08 -25.41
CA GLN A 185 -17.83 40.85 -25.24
C GLN A 185 -18.71 40.90 -23.98
N GLY A 186 -19.97 40.50 -24.10
CA GLY A 186 -20.96 40.54 -23.02
C GLY A 186 -21.92 41.72 -23.14
N GLU A 187 -23.15 41.53 -22.67
CA GLU A 187 -24.22 42.55 -22.70
C GLU A 187 -24.40 43.20 -21.33
N VAL A 188 -24.47 44.53 -21.31
CA VAL A 188 -24.90 45.28 -20.12
C VAL A 188 -26.42 45.47 -20.14
N THR A 189 -27.07 45.03 -19.07
CA THR A 189 -28.55 45.04 -18.97
C THR A 189 -29.10 46.17 -18.09
N GLN A 190 -28.31 46.69 -17.14
CA GLN A 190 -28.66 47.82 -16.25
C GLN A 190 -27.40 48.60 -15.83
N PHE A 191 -27.52 49.91 -15.61
CA PHE A 191 -26.40 50.81 -15.29
C PHE A 191 -26.57 51.60 -13.98
N SER A 192 -25.45 51.91 -13.32
CA SER A 192 -25.34 53.04 -12.39
C SER A 192 -25.03 54.37 -13.13
N THR A 193 -24.68 55.42 -12.39
CA THR A 193 -24.34 56.75 -12.93
C THR A 193 -22.91 56.87 -13.47
N SER A 194 -22.01 55.89 -13.26
CA SER A 194 -20.61 56.01 -13.69
C SER A 194 -20.46 55.98 -15.22
N ARG A 195 -19.60 56.84 -15.76
CA ARG A 195 -19.33 56.98 -17.20
C ARG A 195 -17.84 56.94 -17.54
N ASP A 196 -16.99 56.79 -16.54
CA ASP A 196 -15.54 56.75 -16.71
C ASP A 196 -15.08 55.30 -16.88
N PHE A 197 -14.21 55.05 -17.85
CA PHE A 197 -13.64 53.74 -18.13
C PHE A 197 -12.12 53.73 -18.05
N LYS A 198 -11.58 52.53 -17.85
CA LYS A 198 -10.15 52.22 -17.92
C LYS A 198 -9.94 51.01 -18.82
N ILE A 199 -8.81 50.96 -19.52
CA ILE A 199 -8.38 49.80 -20.30
C ILE A 199 -7.10 49.24 -19.70
N LEU A 200 -7.12 47.94 -19.42
CA LEU A 200 -6.05 47.19 -18.77
C LEU A 200 -5.66 45.98 -19.65
N TYR A 201 -4.59 45.28 -19.29
CA TYR A 201 -4.24 44.00 -19.93
C TYR A 201 -5.25 42.91 -19.58
N GLY A 202 -5.59 42.01 -20.52
CA GLY A 202 -6.52 40.90 -20.25
C GLY A 202 -5.92 39.57 -19.87
N GLN A 203 -4.63 39.38 -20.10
CA GLN A 203 -3.87 38.30 -19.51
C GLN A 203 -2.95 38.88 -18.44
N TYR A 204 -3.05 38.39 -17.21
CA TYR A 204 -2.17 38.79 -16.09
C TYR A 204 -0.75 38.24 -16.27
N ILE A 205 -0.16 38.28 -17.46
CA ILE A 205 1.23 37.89 -17.76
C ILE A 205 2.01 39.18 -18.02
N LYS A 206 3.23 39.30 -17.49
CA LYS A 206 4.05 40.51 -17.62
C LYS A 206 4.41 40.81 -19.07
N SER A 207 4.36 42.09 -19.47
CA SER A 207 4.73 42.54 -20.82
C SER A 207 6.18 42.22 -21.18
N GLU A 208 7.05 42.19 -20.18
CA GLU A 208 8.48 41.91 -20.29
C GLU A 208 8.91 40.93 -19.20
N ILE A 209 9.71 39.93 -19.57
CA ILE A 209 10.36 38.98 -18.66
C ILE A 209 11.85 38.92 -19.04
N ASN A 210 12.73 39.07 -18.05
CA ASN A 210 14.20 39.09 -18.26
C ASN A 210 14.70 40.10 -19.31
N GLY A 211 14.02 41.24 -19.48
CA GLY A 211 14.40 42.24 -20.48
C GLY A 211 13.92 41.93 -21.91
N VAL A 212 13.15 40.86 -22.09
CA VAL A 212 12.58 40.45 -23.39
C VAL A 212 11.06 40.65 -23.34
N THR A 213 10.52 41.31 -24.37
CA THR A 213 9.06 41.41 -24.55
C THR A 213 8.50 40.00 -24.73
N VAL A 214 7.46 39.63 -24.00
CA VAL A 214 6.84 38.31 -24.18
C VAL A 214 5.80 38.35 -25.30
N ALA A 215 5.84 37.38 -26.22
CA ALA A 215 4.89 37.20 -27.30
C ALA A 215 4.13 35.86 -27.17
N PHE A 216 2.95 35.81 -27.79
CA PHE A 216 2.14 34.59 -27.94
C PHE A 216 1.71 34.52 -29.41
N ALA A 217 2.43 33.76 -30.23
CA ALA A 217 2.16 33.66 -31.67
C ALA A 217 1.39 32.38 -32.03
N GLY A 218 0.89 32.27 -33.26
CA GLY A 218 0.16 31.08 -33.73
C GLY A 218 -1.37 31.18 -33.62
N THR A 219 -2.08 30.16 -34.09
CA THR A 219 -3.54 30.03 -33.97
C THR A 219 -3.92 28.56 -33.67
N PRO A 220 -4.23 28.22 -32.40
CA PRO A 220 -4.33 29.09 -31.23
C PRO A 220 -2.98 29.69 -30.82
N ALA A 221 -3.00 30.83 -30.12
CA ALA A 221 -1.78 31.47 -29.64
C ALA A 221 -1.00 30.51 -28.70
N GLY A 222 0.20 30.09 -29.13
CA GLY A 222 1.13 29.21 -28.45
C GLY A 222 2.05 29.96 -27.47
N LEU A 223 2.76 29.18 -26.64
CA LEU A 223 3.72 29.68 -25.64
C LEU A 223 5.15 29.90 -26.19
N ALA A 224 5.37 29.60 -27.46
CA ALA A 224 6.59 29.86 -28.22
C ALA A 224 6.24 30.74 -29.43
N ASP A 225 7.15 31.65 -29.82
CA ASP A 225 7.04 32.41 -31.06
C ASP A 225 8.02 31.85 -32.10
N ASN A 226 7.65 31.96 -33.38
CA ASN A 226 8.28 31.39 -34.57
C ASN A 226 8.22 29.86 -34.73
N GLU A 227 7.16 29.39 -35.41
CA GLU A 227 6.84 27.99 -35.71
C GLU A 227 7.46 27.49 -37.03
N SER A 228 8.56 28.09 -37.50
CA SER A 228 9.22 27.64 -38.73
C SER A 228 9.95 26.29 -38.54
N ALA A 229 10.12 25.54 -39.63
CA ALA A 229 10.74 24.19 -39.63
C ALA A 229 12.28 24.20 -39.43
N ASP A 230 12.87 25.36 -39.17
CA ASP A 230 14.31 25.54 -39.04
C ASP A 230 14.74 25.34 -37.58
N THR A 231 15.94 24.79 -37.36
CA THR A 231 16.45 24.49 -36.00
C THR A 231 16.86 25.74 -35.19
N ILE A 232 16.61 26.95 -35.73
CA ILE A 232 17.02 28.23 -35.16
C ILE A 232 15.84 29.20 -35.20
N ASP A 233 15.50 29.76 -34.06
CA ASP A 233 14.58 30.87 -33.92
C ASP A 233 15.33 32.22 -33.80
N PRO A 234 15.28 33.11 -34.81
CA PRO A 234 15.86 34.45 -34.74
C PRO A 234 15.24 35.39 -33.70
N THR A 235 14.04 35.10 -33.17
CA THR A 235 13.31 35.98 -32.25
C THR A 235 12.68 35.18 -31.10
N PRO A 236 13.50 34.63 -30.17
CA PRO A 236 13.02 33.79 -29.07
C PRO A 236 12.33 34.62 -27.97
N ASP A 237 11.09 35.02 -28.22
CA ASP A 237 10.31 35.91 -27.36
C ASP A 237 9.02 35.27 -26.80
N GLY A 238 8.78 33.99 -27.07
CA GLY A 238 7.74 33.20 -26.39
C GLY A 238 7.98 33.06 -24.89
N VAL A 239 6.90 32.93 -24.10
CA VAL A 239 6.95 32.96 -22.62
C VAL A 239 7.87 31.90 -22.00
N CYS A 240 8.05 30.75 -22.65
CA CYS A 240 8.99 29.73 -22.23
C CYS A 240 10.43 30.07 -22.67
N GLN A 241 10.58 30.55 -23.91
CA GLN A 241 11.87 30.87 -24.53
C GLN A 241 12.58 32.02 -23.82
N VAL A 242 11.88 33.03 -23.31
CA VAL A 242 12.50 34.14 -22.54
C VAL A 242 13.21 33.71 -21.24
N CYS A 243 13.01 32.46 -20.80
CA CYS A 243 13.62 31.92 -19.58
C CYS A 243 14.55 30.72 -19.80
N HIS A 244 14.25 29.83 -20.75
CA HIS A 244 14.93 28.54 -20.84
C HIS A 244 16.30 28.61 -21.51
N THR A 245 17.38 28.47 -20.73
CA THR A 245 18.77 28.44 -21.23
C THR A 245 19.37 27.04 -21.29
N GLN A 246 18.77 26.07 -20.59
CA GLN A 246 19.36 24.73 -20.34
C GLN A 246 18.47 23.58 -20.83
N THR A 247 17.33 23.87 -21.45
CA THR A 247 16.47 22.86 -22.05
C THR A 247 17.16 22.20 -23.25
N ARG A 248 16.69 21.02 -23.65
CA ARG A 248 17.20 20.37 -24.86
C ARG A 248 16.69 21.04 -26.14
N HIS A 249 15.54 21.72 -26.05
CA HIS A 249 14.88 22.40 -27.15
C HIS A 249 14.29 23.74 -26.68
N TRP A 250 13.96 24.63 -27.61
CA TRP A 250 13.32 25.93 -27.37
C TRP A 250 14.11 26.82 -26.40
N ARG A 251 15.39 27.07 -26.70
CA ARG A 251 16.25 27.89 -25.84
C ARG A 251 16.10 29.39 -26.08
N SER A 252 16.44 30.17 -25.07
CA SER A 252 16.39 31.63 -25.05
C SER A 252 17.38 32.31 -26.00
N ASP A 253 18.37 31.57 -26.50
CA ASP A 253 19.31 32.04 -27.53
C ASP A 253 18.83 31.73 -28.96
N GLY A 254 17.64 31.14 -29.09
CA GLY A 254 17.06 30.75 -30.38
C GLY A 254 17.56 29.40 -30.89
N SER A 255 18.51 28.75 -30.22
CA SER A 255 19.00 27.45 -30.67
C SER A 255 18.04 26.31 -30.33
N LEU A 256 18.10 25.23 -31.12
CA LEU A 256 17.36 23.98 -30.89
C LEU A 256 15.84 24.21 -30.87
N ALA A 257 15.34 24.99 -31.85
CA ALA A 257 13.91 25.19 -32.11
C ALA A 257 13.30 23.98 -32.87
N ASP A 258 13.58 22.77 -32.38
CA ASP A 258 13.30 21.49 -33.03
C ASP A 258 12.56 20.54 -32.07
N HIS A 259 11.34 20.90 -31.67
CA HIS A 259 10.51 20.04 -30.83
C HIS A 259 9.02 20.36 -30.97
N PHE A 260 8.28 19.47 -31.65
CA PHE A 260 6.84 19.59 -31.93
C PHE A 260 6.45 20.96 -32.48
N ASN A 261 7.09 21.38 -33.58
CA ASN A 261 6.88 22.69 -34.20
C ASN A 261 5.41 22.87 -34.60
N GLY A 262 4.82 24.01 -34.19
CA GLY A 262 3.40 24.33 -34.42
C GLY A 262 2.43 23.78 -33.37
N GLU A 263 2.92 23.08 -32.33
CA GLU A 263 2.11 22.62 -31.20
C GLU A 263 2.24 23.55 -29.98
N ASN A 264 1.19 23.61 -29.14
CA ASN A 264 1.24 24.36 -27.89
C ASN A 264 1.96 23.55 -26.79
N CYS A 265 2.99 24.13 -26.18
CA CYS A 265 3.75 23.52 -25.09
C CYS A 265 2.87 22.97 -23.96
N THR A 266 1.77 23.64 -23.62
CA THR A 266 0.89 23.22 -22.50
C THR A 266 0.14 21.91 -22.73
N THR A 267 0.07 21.44 -23.97
CA THR A 267 -0.46 20.11 -24.30
C THR A 267 0.34 19.01 -23.60
N CYS A 268 1.64 19.21 -23.43
CA CYS A 268 2.52 18.23 -22.75
C CYS A 268 3.10 18.74 -21.42
N HIS A 269 3.21 20.06 -21.27
CA HIS A 269 3.69 20.75 -20.09
C HIS A 269 2.55 21.48 -19.40
N ASP A 270 1.71 20.75 -18.67
CA ASP A 270 0.50 21.30 -18.07
C ASP A 270 0.82 22.44 -17.08
N HIS A 271 0.12 23.57 -17.24
CA HIS A 271 0.28 24.74 -16.40
C HIS A 271 -0.10 24.47 -14.93
N GLU A 272 -1.16 23.69 -14.69
CA GLU A 272 -1.63 23.34 -13.33
C GLU A 272 -0.56 22.56 -12.56
N LEU A 273 0.27 21.81 -13.29
CA LEU A 273 1.34 20.99 -12.75
C LEU A 273 2.71 21.70 -12.77
N GLY A 274 2.72 23.03 -12.88
CA GLY A 274 3.95 23.83 -12.88
C GLY A 274 4.82 23.59 -14.11
N PHE A 275 4.18 23.27 -15.25
CA PHE A 275 4.80 22.92 -16.53
C PHE A 275 5.70 21.68 -16.48
N ARG A 276 5.57 20.84 -15.45
CA ARG A 276 6.24 19.53 -15.46
C ARG A 276 5.69 18.73 -16.64
N PRO A 277 6.55 18.06 -17.43
CA PRO A 277 6.07 17.11 -18.42
C PRO A 277 5.18 16.09 -17.72
N SER A 278 3.93 15.98 -18.14
CA SER A 278 3.00 15.09 -17.45
C SER A 278 2.97 13.73 -18.13
N CYS A 279 2.90 12.65 -17.34
CA CYS A 279 2.55 11.33 -17.87
C CYS A 279 1.20 11.38 -18.60
N ASN A 280 0.30 12.28 -18.17
CA ASN A 280 -1.01 12.49 -18.80
C ASN A 280 -0.99 13.25 -20.14
N ALA A 281 0.18 13.75 -20.57
CA ALA A 281 0.36 14.42 -21.85
C ALA A 281 0.02 13.53 -23.05
N CYS A 282 0.27 12.22 -22.91
CA CYS A 282 0.01 11.24 -23.96
C CYS A 282 -1.21 10.35 -23.67
N HIS A 283 -1.51 10.05 -22.40
CA HIS A 283 -2.69 9.29 -21.94
C HIS A 283 -2.87 9.41 -20.42
N GLY A 284 -4.06 9.16 -19.88
CA GLY A 284 -4.30 9.20 -18.43
C GLY A 284 -3.39 8.34 -17.57
N PHE A 285 -3.19 8.77 -16.31
CA PHE A 285 -2.37 8.04 -15.34
C PHE A 285 -3.20 7.63 -14.09
N PRO A 286 -3.98 6.55 -14.16
CA PRO A 286 -4.24 5.68 -15.32
C PRO A 286 -5.29 6.29 -16.27
N PRO A 287 -5.50 5.73 -17.47
CA PRO A 287 -6.65 6.11 -18.29
C PRO A 287 -7.94 5.69 -17.57
N VAL A 288 -8.89 6.60 -17.44
CA VAL A 288 -10.26 6.33 -16.93
C VAL A 288 -11.36 6.89 -17.84
N VAL A 289 -10.96 7.53 -18.94
CA VAL A 289 -11.87 8.08 -19.95
C VAL A 289 -11.62 7.38 -21.29
N ASP A 290 -12.70 6.94 -21.94
CA ASP A 290 -12.68 6.18 -23.20
C ASP A 290 -12.45 7.07 -24.44
N VAL A 291 -11.71 8.17 -24.29
CA VAL A 291 -11.45 9.14 -25.36
C VAL A 291 -9.94 9.37 -25.51
N PRO A 292 -9.34 9.15 -26.70
CA PRO A 292 -7.94 9.47 -26.92
C PRO A 292 -7.60 10.95 -26.69
N GLY A 293 -6.53 11.21 -25.95
CA GLY A 293 -5.94 12.56 -25.80
C GLY A 293 -6.69 13.54 -24.90
N GLN A 294 -7.79 13.11 -24.29
CA GLN A 294 -8.39 13.87 -23.19
C GLN A 294 -7.59 13.71 -21.90
N ILE A 295 -7.82 14.61 -20.94
CA ILE A 295 -7.34 14.44 -19.58
C ILE A 295 -7.84 13.11 -19.02
N ASN A 296 -6.92 12.31 -18.49
CA ASN A 296 -7.20 10.94 -18.07
C ASN A 296 -7.71 9.99 -19.18
N GLY A 297 -7.51 10.35 -20.45
CA GLY A 297 -8.00 9.64 -21.63
C GLY A 297 -7.06 8.53 -22.14
N LEU A 298 -7.42 7.93 -23.26
CA LEU A 298 -6.59 6.90 -23.92
C LEU A 298 -5.35 7.52 -24.59
N VAL A 299 -4.38 6.68 -24.90
CA VAL A 299 -3.19 7.06 -25.69
C VAL A 299 -3.62 7.67 -27.01
N TRP A 300 -3.05 8.82 -27.36
CA TRP A 300 -3.28 9.49 -28.65
C TRP A 300 -2.03 9.71 -29.49
N ASN A 301 -0.85 9.79 -28.85
CA ASN A 301 0.43 10.11 -29.48
C ASN A 301 1.44 8.96 -29.28
N PRO A 302 2.17 8.51 -30.33
CA PRO A 302 2.16 8.98 -31.73
C PRO A 302 0.88 8.66 -32.52
N ALA A 303 0.06 7.72 -32.01
CA ALA A 303 -1.26 7.40 -32.54
C ALA A 303 -2.09 6.69 -31.44
N PRO A 304 -3.42 6.54 -31.59
CA PRO A 304 -4.18 5.65 -30.72
C PRO A 304 -3.64 4.21 -30.72
N THR A 305 -3.62 3.56 -29.56
CA THR A 305 -3.12 2.17 -29.42
C THR A 305 -4.01 1.12 -30.09
N GLY A 306 -5.22 1.50 -30.50
CA GLY A 306 -6.27 0.59 -30.96
C GLY A 306 -7.33 0.29 -29.90
N SER A 307 -7.10 0.66 -28.64
CA SER A 307 -8.12 0.54 -27.58
C SER A 307 -9.25 1.54 -27.79
N SER A 308 -10.49 1.10 -27.59
CA SER A 308 -11.67 1.97 -27.52
C SER A 308 -12.17 2.21 -26.09
N SER A 309 -11.54 1.59 -25.10
CA SER A 309 -11.92 1.74 -23.69
C SER A 309 -10.71 1.68 -22.75
N ALA A 310 -10.83 2.36 -21.61
CA ALA A 310 -9.91 2.33 -20.49
C ALA A 310 -10.03 1.01 -19.69
N GLY A 311 -11.12 0.26 -19.85
CA GLY A 311 -11.34 -1.00 -19.13
C GLY A 311 -11.38 -0.80 -17.60
N ALA A 312 -10.92 -1.79 -16.83
CA ALA A 312 -10.99 -1.79 -15.36
C ALA A 312 -9.93 -0.91 -14.65
N HIS A 313 -9.27 0.03 -15.33
CA HIS A 313 -8.26 0.89 -14.72
C HIS A 313 -8.80 1.69 -13.52
N ALA A 314 -10.00 2.28 -13.64
CA ALA A 314 -10.64 3.00 -12.55
C ALA A 314 -10.90 2.10 -11.33
N THR A 315 -11.39 0.88 -11.57
CA THR A 315 -11.63 -0.10 -10.49
C THR A 315 -10.34 -0.49 -9.76
N HIS A 316 -9.25 -0.72 -10.49
CA HIS A 316 -7.99 -1.11 -9.86
C HIS A 316 -7.30 0.04 -9.14
N VAL A 317 -7.18 1.21 -9.77
CA VAL A 317 -6.39 2.31 -9.19
C VAL A 317 -7.23 3.20 -8.28
N SER A 318 -8.42 3.61 -8.72
CA SER A 318 -9.27 4.54 -7.98
C SER A 318 -10.04 3.85 -6.86
N ASP A 319 -10.69 2.71 -7.16
CA ASP A 319 -11.55 2.04 -6.18
C ASP A 319 -10.75 1.14 -5.22
N ASN A 320 -9.67 0.53 -5.71
CA ASN A 320 -8.87 -0.45 -4.96
C ASN A 320 -7.47 0.05 -4.56
N GLY A 321 -7.06 1.27 -4.97
CA GLY A 321 -5.79 1.86 -4.59
C GLY A 321 -4.54 1.12 -5.10
N MET A 322 -4.67 0.32 -6.17
CA MET A 322 -3.54 -0.44 -6.71
C MET A 322 -2.55 0.47 -7.43
N SER A 323 -1.26 0.20 -7.23
CA SER A 323 -0.20 0.90 -7.97
C SER A 323 -0.16 0.43 -9.42
N CYS A 324 0.19 1.32 -10.35
CA CYS A 324 0.39 0.96 -11.76
C CYS A 324 1.45 -0.14 -11.92
N ALA A 325 2.49 -0.12 -11.08
CA ALA A 325 3.57 -1.11 -11.09
C ALA A 325 3.09 -2.53 -10.72
N THR A 326 1.89 -2.67 -10.17
CA THR A 326 1.28 -3.99 -9.90
C THR A 326 0.96 -4.74 -11.18
N CYS A 327 0.62 -4.04 -12.28
CA CYS A 327 0.34 -4.64 -13.59
C CYS A 327 1.38 -4.26 -14.66
N HIS A 328 2.13 -3.18 -14.43
CA HIS A 328 3.19 -2.68 -15.29
C HIS A 328 4.55 -2.75 -14.57
N TYR A 329 4.89 -3.90 -13.98
CA TYR A 329 6.15 -4.07 -13.25
C TYR A 329 7.36 -3.83 -14.14
N SER A 330 8.29 -2.99 -13.66
CA SER A 330 9.42 -2.50 -14.47
C SER A 330 8.99 -1.93 -15.82
N GLY A 331 7.75 -1.44 -15.88
CA GLY A 331 7.03 -1.00 -17.07
C GLY A 331 6.29 0.32 -16.86
N MET A 332 5.57 0.75 -17.89
CA MET A 332 5.06 2.11 -18.11
C MET A 332 4.52 2.87 -16.86
N PRO A 333 4.98 4.11 -16.62
CA PRO A 333 6.24 4.68 -17.07
C PRO A 333 7.35 4.30 -16.09
N VAL A 334 8.33 3.52 -16.56
CA VAL A 334 9.67 3.59 -15.97
C VAL A 334 10.14 5.01 -16.23
N THR A 335 10.50 5.75 -15.19
CA THR A 335 11.11 7.07 -15.36
C THR A 335 12.62 6.89 -15.51
N PRO A 336 13.26 7.52 -16.51
CA PRO A 336 12.68 8.41 -17.54
C PRO A 336 11.87 7.63 -18.61
N ILE A 337 10.80 8.26 -19.14
CA ILE A 337 10.03 7.72 -20.27
C ILE A 337 11.01 7.48 -21.44
N ILE A 338 11.05 6.25 -21.93
CA ILE A 338 11.83 5.84 -23.09
C ILE A 338 10.84 5.66 -24.24
N ASP A 339 10.98 6.45 -25.31
CA ASP A 339 10.09 6.43 -26.49
C ASP A 339 10.28 5.17 -27.35
N ASP A 340 10.25 3.99 -26.74
CA ASP A 340 10.42 2.70 -27.42
C ASP A 340 9.09 2.09 -27.90
N TYR A 341 7.97 2.76 -27.60
CA TYR A 341 6.60 2.39 -27.96
C TYR A 341 6.19 0.98 -27.54
N ARG A 342 6.81 0.44 -26.48
CA ARG A 342 6.47 -0.86 -25.91
C ARG A 342 5.50 -0.70 -24.75
N LEU A 343 4.42 -1.48 -24.76
CA LEU A 343 3.51 -1.60 -23.62
C LEU A 343 3.99 -2.78 -22.77
N GLN A 344 4.76 -2.48 -21.72
CA GLN A 344 5.18 -3.50 -20.77
C GLN A 344 3.99 -3.98 -19.93
N MET A 345 3.82 -5.30 -19.88
CA MET A 345 2.85 -5.97 -19.02
C MET A 345 3.60 -6.94 -18.11
N GLY A 346 3.53 -6.70 -16.81
CA GLY A 346 4.21 -7.53 -15.83
C GLY A 346 3.54 -7.41 -14.48
N PHE A 347 3.09 -8.53 -13.95
CA PHE A 347 2.34 -8.53 -12.71
C PHE A 347 3.28 -8.69 -11.52
N ALA A 348 3.31 -7.70 -10.62
CA ALA A 348 4.10 -7.71 -9.40
C ALA A 348 3.23 -7.44 -8.19
N ILE A 349 2.74 -8.53 -7.62
CA ILE A 349 1.85 -8.51 -6.49
C ILE A 349 2.65 -9.07 -5.30
N ASN A 350 2.43 -8.53 -4.10
CA ASN A 350 3.22 -8.91 -2.93
C ASN A 350 2.90 -10.35 -2.47
N GLY A 351 3.94 -11.12 -2.12
CA GLY A 351 3.81 -12.49 -1.62
C GLY A 351 3.51 -13.54 -2.69
N GLN A 352 3.85 -13.23 -3.94
CA GLN A 352 3.41 -13.98 -5.12
C GLN A 352 4.60 -14.56 -5.92
N ASP A 353 4.54 -15.84 -6.29
CA ASP A 353 5.41 -16.38 -7.36
C ASP A 353 4.88 -15.84 -8.69
N THR A 354 5.79 -15.35 -9.53
CA THR A 354 5.48 -14.68 -10.79
C THR A 354 5.54 -15.65 -11.98
N ASN A 355 5.96 -16.89 -11.74
CA ASN A 355 6.02 -17.93 -12.77
C ASN A 355 4.62 -18.32 -13.27
N GLY A 356 4.42 -18.23 -14.59
CA GLY A 356 3.17 -18.63 -15.25
C GLY A 356 2.13 -17.53 -15.38
N ASN A 357 2.44 -16.31 -14.97
CA ASN A 357 1.59 -15.15 -15.23
C ASN A 357 1.40 -14.96 -16.75
N HIS A 358 0.18 -14.61 -17.14
CA HIS A 358 -0.18 -14.45 -18.55
C HIS A 358 -1.17 -13.30 -18.75
N TYR A 359 -1.02 -12.58 -19.85
CA TYR A 359 -2.00 -11.60 -20.31
C TYR A 359 -2.30 -11.83 -21.79
N ASP A 360 -3.57 -12.03 -22.12
CA ASP A 360 -4.02 -12.03 -23.50
C ASP A 360 -4.62 -10.68 -23.84
N GLY A 361 -3.82 -9.84 -24.50
CA GLY A 361 -4.17 -8.49 -24.90
C GLY A 361 -4.92 -8.42 -26.22
N GLN A 362 -5.29 -7.20 -26.60
CA GLN A 362 -5.90 -6.91 -27.90
C GLN A 362 -4.86 -6.78 -29.01
N SER A 363 -5.30 -6.72 -30.27
CA SER A 363 -4.43 -6.29 -31.36
C SER A 363 -4.11 -4.80 -31.21
N LEU A 364 -2.81 -4.46 -31.20
CA LEU A 364 -2.35 -3.08 -31.09
C LEU A 364 -2.18 -2.44 -32.48
N HIS A 365 -2.26 -1.10 -32.54
CA HIS A 365 -1.81 -0.33 -33.70
C HIS A 365 -0.32 -0.63 -33.99
N PRO A 366 0.13 -0.71 -35.26
CA PRO A 366 1.49 -1.15 -35.62
C PRO A 366 2.65 -0.34 -35.01
N SER A 367 2.38 0.89 -34.57
CA SER A 367 3.35 1.72 -33.85
C SER A 367 3.72 1.16 -32.47
N TYR A 368 2.94 0.23 -31.93
CA TYR A 368 3.09 -0.31 -30.58
C TYR A 368 3.30 -1.82 -30.58
N SER A 369 3.96 -2.31 -29.54
CA SER A 369 4.11 -3.75 -29.28
C SER A 369 3.97 -4.05 -27.79
N TYR A 370 3.54 -5.27 -27.46
CA TYR A 370 3.57 -5.73 -26.06
C TYR A 370 4.96 -6.25 -25.69
N GLU A 371 5.34 -6.05 -24.43
CA GLU A 371 6.51 -6.65 -23.82
C GLU A 371 6.10 -7.30 -22.49
N GLY A 372 6.33 -8.60 -22.35
CA GLY A 372 6.13 -9.28 -21.07
C GLY A 372 7.29 -9.02 -20.11
N THR A 373 6.99 -8.57 -18.89
CA THR A 373 7.97 -8.37 -17.82
C THR A 373 7.62 -9.21 -16.58
N ASN A 374 8.54 -9.37 -15.64
CA ASN A 374 8.33 -10.16 -14.41
C ASN A 374 7.79 -11.59 -14.65
N ASN A 375 8.37 -12.34 -15.58
CA ASN A 375 7.92 -13.68 -15.99
C ASN A 375 6.47 -13.74 -16.53
N THR A 376 5.89 -12.60 -16.89
CA THR A 376 4.56 -12.54 -17.51
C THR A 376 4.68 -12.80 -19.01
N THR A 377 3.90 -13.75 -19.51
CA THR A 377 3.75 -14.01 -20.94
C THR A 377 2.63 -13.16 -21.51
N VAL A 378 2.80 -12.59 -22.72
CA VAL A 378 1.78 -11.75 -23.34
C VAL A 378 1.41 -12.29 -24.73
N THR A 379 0.11 -12.42 -25.00
CA THR A 379 -0.43 -12.76 -26.33
C THR A 379 -1.41 -11.68 -26.81
N THR A 380 -1.85 -11.79 -28.07
CA THR A 380 -2.72 -10.82 -28.76
C THR A 380 -3.97 -11.48 -29.33
N GLY A 381 -4.51 -12.48 -28.63
CA GLY A 381 -5.71 -13.24 -28.97
C GLY A 381 -7.02 -12.46 -28.81
N GLY A 382 -6.98 -11.30 -28.13
CA GLY A 382 -8.09 -10.36 -28.05
C GLY A 382 -9.10 -10.65 -26.95
N SER A 383 -8.85 -11.61 -26.05
CA SER A 383 -9.78 -11.87 -24.94
C SER A 383 -9.74 -10.77 -23.88
N MET A 384 -8.64 -10.01 -23.79
CA MET A 384 -8.39 -9.02 -22.74
C MET A 384 -8.53 -9.64 -21.34
N THR A 385 -8.09 -10.88 -21.20
CA THR A 385 -8.08 -11.61 -19.94
C THR A 385 -6.66 -11.74 -19.43
N CYS A 386 -6.49 -11.68 -18.12
CA CYS A 386 -5.23 -11.99 -17.47
C CYS A 386 -5.37 -13.36 -16.78
N THR A 387 -4.34 -14.20 -16.84
CA THR A 387 -4.14 -15.29 -15.89
C THR A 387 -3.12 -14.81 -14.90
N VAL A 388 -3.63 -14.28 -13.79
CA VAL A 388 -2.84 -13.67 -12.73
C VAL A 388 -3.26 -14.23 -11.40
N TYR A 389 -2.26 -14.40 -10.56
CA TYR A 389 -2.33 -14.91 -9.20
C TYR A 389 -3.05 -13.93 -8.20
N CYS A 390 -3.85 -12.98 -8.72
CA CYS A 390 -4.77 -12.08 -8.00
C CYS A 390 -6.17 -12.66 -7.70
N HIS A 391 -6.70 -13.56 -8.52
CA HIS A 391 -8.05 -14.13 -8.33
C HIS A 391 -7.96 -15.57 -7.84
N SER A 392 -8.30 -15.78 -6.56
CA SER A 392 -8.34 -17.09 -5.90
C SER A 392 -9.74 -17.40 -5.38
N ASP A 393 -9.93 -18.61 -4.86
CA ASP A 393 -11.14 -19.01 -4.15
C ASP A 393 -11.21 -18.49 -2.69
N GLY A 394 -10.27 -17.61 -2.30
CA GLY A 394 -10.18 -17.09 -0.94
C GLY A 394 -9.71 -18.12 0.09
N THR A 395 -8.91 -19.12 -0.30
CA THR A 395 -8.39 -20.14 0.64
C THR A 395 -6.92 -19.95 1.02
N SER A 396 -6.21 -19.13 0.26
CA SER A 396 -4.77 -18.90 0.37
C SER A 396 -4.28 -18.42 1.72
N VAL A 397 -5.04 -17.56 2.39
CA VAL A 397 -4.70 -17.05 3.72
C VAL A 397 -4.55 -18.21 4.72
N ALA A 398 -5.32 -19.29 4.55
CA ALA A 398 -5.24 -20.48 5.40
C ALA A 398 -4.31 -21.57 4.87
N THR A 399 -4.26 -21.78 3.55
CA THR A 399 -3.50 -22.89 2.96
C THR A 399 -2.05 -22.54 2.66
N GLY A 400 -1.70 -21.26 2.59
CA GLY A 400 -0.45 -20.80 1.98
C GLY A 400 -0.37 -21.06 0.47
N VAL A 401 -1.42 -21.64 -0.13
CA VAL A 401 -1.50 -22.04 -1.54
C VAL A 401 -2.59 -21.21 -2.20
N LEU A 402 -2.20 -20.38 -3.15
CA LEU A 402 -3.11 -19.59 -3.96
C LEU A 402 -3.60 -20.45 -5.15
N ALA A 403 -4.76 -21.08 -4.95
CA ALA A 403 -5.40 -21.90 -5.98
C ALA A 403 -5.88 -21.04 -7.16
N ALA A 404 -5.53 -21.45 -8.38
CA ALA A 404 -5.94 -20.78 -9.61
C ALA A 404 -7.48 -20.81 -9.76
N GLN A 405 -8.09 -19.64 -9.93
CA GLN A 405 -9.48 -19.51 -10.35
C GLN A 405 -9.58 -18.85 -11.72
N THR A 406 -10.73 -19.03 -12.39
CA THR A 406 -10.99 -18.36 -13.66
C THR A 406 -11.02 -16.86 -13.41
N SER A 407 -10.02 -16.14 -13.93
CA SER A 407 -9.95 -14.70 -13.75
C SER A 407 -11.07 -14.00 -14.54
N PRO A 408 -11.69 -12.93 -14.00
CA PRO A 408 -12.63 -12.11 -14.74
C PRO A 408 -11.94 -11.45 -15.94
N SER A 409 -12.74 -11.05 -16.94
CA SER A 409 -12.22 -10.23 -18.05
C SER A 409 -11.86 -8.84 -17.56
N TRP A 410 -10.83 -8.24 -18.15
CA TRP A 410 -10.38 -6.88 -17.84
C TRP A 410 -11.47 -5.81 -18.09
N THR A 411 -12.49 -6.13 -18.89
CA THR A 411 -13.62 -5.24 -19.14
C THR A 411 -14.90 -5.66 -18.44
N THR A 412 -14.97 -6.89 -17.92
CA THR A 412 -16.17 -7.42 -17.25
C THR A 412 -15.77 -8.29 -16.05
N GLY A 413 -15.93 -7.73 -14.84
CA GLY A 413 -15.76 -8.43 -13.57
C GLY A 413 -17.01 -8.33 -12.69
N SER A 414 -17.14 -9.25 -11.74
CA SER A 414 -18.26 -9.27 -10.78
C SER A 414 -17.75 -9.16 -9.36
N THR A 415 -18.41 -8.35 -8.54
CA THR A 415 -18.20 -8.29 -7.08
C THR A 415 -19.17 -9.19 -6.31
N GLN A 416 -19.97 -10.01 -7.02
CA GLN A 416 -20.82 -11.01 -6.37
C GLN A 416 -19.95 -12.11 -5.78
N CYS A 417 -20.21 -12.51 -4.54
CA CYS A 417 -19.41 -13.53 -3.84
C CYS A 417 -19.35 -14.86 -4.63
N ASN A 418 -20.44 -15.22 -5.31
CA ASN A 418 -20.56 -16.45 -6.10
C ASN A 418 -19.71 -16.48 -7.39
N SER A 419 -19.08 -15.36 -7.75
CA SER A 419 -18.18 -15.30 -8.91
C SER A 419 -16.81 -15.92 -8.65
N CYS A 420 -16.40 -16.03 -7.37
CA CYS A 420 -15.08 -16.52 -6.98
C CYS A 420 -15.13 -17.85 -6.20
N HIS A 421 -16.14 -18.05 -5.34
CA HIS A 421 -16.34 -19.28 -4.59
C HIS A 421 -17.83 -19.62 -4.46
N THR A 422 -18.18 -20.82 -4.00
CA THR A 422 -19.60 -21.19 -3.82
C THR A 422 -20.29 -20.27 -2.80
N TYR A 423 -21.56 -19.93 -3.02
CA TYR A 423 -22.33 -19.10 -2.09
C TYR A 423 -23.51 -19.91 -1.52
N PRO A 424 -23.51 -20.25 -0.22
CA PRO A 424 -22.44 -20.03 0.77
C PRO A 424 -21.19 -20.91 0.56
N PRO A 425 -20.06 -20.62 1.23
CA PRO A 425 -18.87 -21.47 1.17
C PRO A 425 -19.19 -22.90 1.63
N ALA A 426 -19.09 -23.87 0.71
CA ALA A 426 -19.50 -25.25 0.90
C ALA A 426 -18.29 -26.16 0.74
N TYR A 427 -17.48 -26.22 1.79
CA TYR A 427 -16.28 -27.05 1.82
C TYR A 427 -16.25 -27.89 3.11
N ALA A 428 -15.59 -29.04 3.11
CA ALA A 428 -15.58 -29.91 4.28
C ALA A 428 -14.66 -29.34 5.38
N GLN A 429 -14.84 -29.80 6.62
CA GLN A 429 -13.93 -29.47 7.71
C GLN A 429 -12.48 -29.84 7.31
N ASP A 430 -11.55 -28.89 7.42
CA ASP A 430 -10.11 -29.01 7.09
C ASP A 430 -9.79 -29.32 5.61
N GLN A 431 -10.76 -29.08 4.73
CA GLN A 431 -10.60 -29.17 3.28
C GLN A 431 -11.25 -27.97 2.60
N PRO A 432 -10.51 -26.89 2.28
CA PRO A 432 -9.06 -26.72 2.47
C PRO A 432 -8.65 -26.15 3.84
N LYS A 433 -9.61 -25.69 4.65
CA LYS A 433 -9.37 -25.04 5.95
C LYS A 433 -10.47 -25.37 6.95
N SER A 434 -10.28 -25.02 8.22
CA SER A 434 -11.31 -25.15 9.26
C SER A 434 -12.64 -24.49 8.82
N ASN A 435 -13.76 -25.18 9.07
CA ASN A 435 -15.08 -24.74 8.62
C ASN A 435 -16.16 -24.81 9.70
N SER A 436 -16.75 -23.65 10.02
CA SER A 436 -18.00 -23.56 10.80
C SER A 436 -19.16 -22.93 10.03
N HIS A 437 -19.02 -22.63 8.73
CA HIS A 437 -20.05 -21.93 7.95
C HIS A 437 -21.40 -22.65 7.99
N GLN A 438 -21.42 -23.95 7.72
CA GLN A 438 -22.67 -24.72 7.62
C GLN A 438 -23.54 -24.60 8.89
N ARG A 439 -22.94 -24.57 10.08
CA ARG A 439 -23.67 -24.42 11.35
C ARG A 439 -24.38 -23.08 11.42
N HIS A 440 -23.70 -22.00 11.04
CA HIS A 440 -24.25 -20.64 11.11
C HIS A 440 -25.31 -20.38 10.03
N ILE A 441 -25.10 -20.92 8.82
CA ILE A 441 -26.08 -20.83 7.74
C ILE A 441 -27.36 -21.56 8.12
N ASN A 442 -27.25 -22.76 8.69
CA ASN A 442 -28.40 -23.54 9.17
C ASN A 442 -29.16 -22.81 10.30
N ALA A 443 -28.49 -21.93 11.04
CA ALA A 443 -29.10 -21.07 12.04
C ALA A 443 -29.75 -19.79 11.45
N GLY A 444 -29.68 -19.60 10.13
CA GLY A 444 -30.30 -18.46 9.43
C GLY A 444 -29.43 -17.20 9.35
N PHE A 445 -28.15 -17.28 9.71
CA PHE A 445 -27.23 -16.15 9.59
C PHE A 445 -26.74 -15.99 8.15
N THR A 446 -26.44 -14.75 7.77
CA THR A 446 -25.98 -14.37 6.43
C THR A 446 -24.54 -13.86 6.48
N CYS A 447 -23.87 -13.75 5.33
CA CYS A 447 -22.46 -13.33 5.28
C CYS A 447 -22.21 -12.00 5.99
N LYS A 448 -23.11 -11.01 5.84
CA LYS A 448 -22.99 -9.70 6.51
C LYS A 448 -22.97 -9.77 8.03
N THR A 449 -23.47 -10.85 8.64
CA THR A 449 -23.46 -11.00 10.10
C THR A 449 -22.03 -11.00 10.65
N CYS A 450 -21.10 -11.66 9.95
CA CYS A 450 -19.70 -11.77 10.36
C CYS A 450 -18.73 -11.01 9.44
N HIS A 451 -19.12 -10.72 8.21
CA HIS A 451 -18.32 -10.03 7.20
C HIS A 451 -18.92 -8.67 6.84
N PHE A 452 -19.39 -7.90 7.83
CA PHE A 452 -20.02 -6.60 7.61
C PHE A 452 -19.09 -5.57 6.98
N GLY A 453 -17.78 -5.68 7.28
CA GLY A 453 -16.75 -4.90 6.62
C GLY A 453 -16.54 -5.27 5.15
N THR A 454 -16.98 -6.45 4.71
CA THR A 454 -16.85 -6.94 3.33
C THR A 454 -18.15 -6.82 2.55
N THR A 455 -19.31 -6.89 3.22
CA THR A 455 -20.63 -6.84 2.59
C THR A 455 -21.68 -6.31 3.55
N THR A 456 -22.52 -5.38 3.06
CA THR A 456 -23.64 -4.82 3.84
C THR A 456 -24.99 -5.46 3.48
N ASP A 457 -25.08 -6.08 2.30
CA ASP A 457 -26.27 -6.80 1.80
C ASP A 457 -26.16 -8.32 1.96
N GLY A 458 -24.96 -8.84 2.22
CA GLY A 458 -24.64 -10.25 2.35
C GLY A 458 -24.29 -10.95 1.04
N VAL A 459 -24.42 -10.29 -0.12
CA VAL A 459 -24.31 -10.90 -1.46
C VAL A 459 -23.29 -10.22 -2.38
N THR A 460 -22.98 -8.94 -2.15
CA THR A 460 -22.00 -8.16 -2.92
C THR A 460 -20.86 -7.67 -2.04
N ILE A 461 -19.64 -7.63 -2.60
CA ILE A 461 -18.46 -7.11 -1.91
C ILE A 461 -18.48 -5.58 -1.95
N THR A 462 -18.51 -4.95 -0.77
CA THR A 462 -18.43 -3.50 -0.57
C THR A 462 -17.82 -3.17 0.80
N PRO A 463 -16.78 -2.32 0.90
CA PRO A 463 -16.06 -1.66 -0.21
C PRO A 463 -15.18 -2.64 -1.00
N THR A 464 -14.95 -2.34 -2.29
CA THR A 464 -14.16 -3.18 -3.20
C THR A 464 -12.69 -3.34 -2.76
N GLY A 465 -12.14 -2.43 -1.95
CA GLY A 465 -10.81 -2.58 -1.37
C GLY A 465 -10.62 -3.87 -0.54
N ASN A 466 -11.70 -4.45 -0.01
CA ASN A 466 -11.68 -5.73 0.71
C ASN A 466 -11.78 -6.96 -0.21
N HIS A 467 -11.88 -6.76 -1.53
CA HIS A 467 -11.93 -7.83 -2.53
C HIS A 467 -10.60 -8.57 -2.70
N GLY A 468 -9.46 -7.90 -2.49
CA GLY A 468 -8.13 -8.40 -2.82
C GLY A 468 -7.03 -8.04 -1.82
N ASN A 469 -7.38 -7.72 -0.57
CA ASN A 469 -6.43 -7.27 0.45
C ASN A 469 -5.61 -8.40 1.12
N GLY A 470 -5.84 -9.66 0.73
CA GLY A 470 -5.14 -10.83 1.27
C GLY A 470 -5.49 -11.15 2.73
N ARG A 471 -6.67 -10.75 3.21
CA ARG A 471 -7.12 -10.96 4.60
C ARG A 471 -8.52 -11.57 4.65
N TYR A 472 -8.83 -12.23 5.76
CA TYR A 472 -10.22 -12.55 6.11
C TYR A 472 -10.79 -11.40 6.93
N ASP A 473 -11.56 -10.52 6.29
CA ASP A 473 -12.24 -9.41 6.96
C ASP A 473 -13.46 -9.93 7.72
N VAL A 474 -13.24 -10.38 8.95
CA VAL A 474 -14.30 -10.79 9.88
C VAL A 474 -14.58 -9.64 10.83
N ILE A 475 -15.51 -8.78 10.42
CA ILE A 475 -16.02 -7.67 11.23
C ILE A 475 -17.52 -7.89 11.39
N GLY A 476 -17.98 -8.06 12.64
CA GLY A 476 -19.39 -8.27 12.94
C GLY A 476 -20.27 -7.11 12.49
N ALA A 477 -21.50 -7.41 12.07
CA ALA A 477 -22.53 -6.39 11.93
C ALA A 477 -22.76 -5.65 13.25
N PRO A 478 -23.33 -4.44 13.26
CA PRO A 478 -23.65 -3.73 14.50
C PRO A 478 -24.64 -4.49 15.39
N THR A 479 -25.53 -5.26 14.76
CA THR A 479 -26.56 -6.05 15.43
C THR A 479 -26.73 -7.43 14.80
N PHE A 480 -27.26 -8.37 15.58
CA PHE A 480 -27.78 -9.63 15.09
C PHE A 480 -29.27 -9.76 15.42
N HIS A 481 -30.03 -10.40 14.54
CA HIS A 481 -31.46 -10.61 14.74
C HIS A 481 -31.71 -11.93 15.49
N ALA A 482 -32.40 -11.88 16.61
CA ALA A 482 -32.79 -13.06 17.38
C ALA A 482 -34.15 -12.86 18.06
N ASN A 483 -35.03 -13.86 17.93
CA ASN A 483 -36.39 -13.85 18.51
C ASN A 483 -37.22 -12.61 18.12
N GLY A 484 -37.11 -12.17 16.86
CA GLY A 484 -37.87 -11.02 16.35
C GLY A 484 -37.32 -9.66 16.75
N GLN A 485 -36.15 -9.59 17.41
CA GLN A 485 -35.53 -8.34 17.84
C GLN A 485 -34.05 -8.28 17.47
N ASP A 486 -33.59 -7.07 17.15
CA ASP A 486 -32.18 -6.79 16.92
C ASP A 486 -31.46 -6.59 18.25
N ARG A 487 -30.30 -7.22 18.38
CA ARG A 487 -29.45 -7.18 19.58
C ARG A 487 -28.05 -6.75 19.20
N PRO A 488 -27.32 -6.01 20.06
CA PRO A 488 -25.94 -5.63 19.79
C PRO A 488 -25.05 -6.85 19.56
N LEU A 489 -24.30 -6.84 18.46
CA LEU A 489 -23.29 -7.85 18.19
C LEU A 489 -21.92 -7.29 18.54
N ASP A 490 -21.27 -7.92 19.53
CA ASP A 490 -19.86 -7.73 19.82
C ASP A 490 -19.14 -9.00 19.35
N LEU A 491 -18.32 -8.88 18.31
CA LEU A 491 -17.60 -9.98 17.69
C LEU A 491 -16.14 -9.58 17.47
N VAL A 492 -15.23 -10.30 18.12
CA VAL A 492 -13.79 -10.17 17.92
C VAL A 492 -13.26 -11.51 17.43
N TYR A 493 -12.76 -11.52 16.19
CA TYR A 493 -12.18 -12.68 15.55
C TYR A 493 -10.69 -12.45 15.27
N THR A 494 -9.87 -13.43 15.62
CA THR A 494 -8.44 -13.48 15.26
C THR A 494 -8.21 -14.68 14.38
N PHE A 495 -7.66 -14.44 13.19
CA PHE A 495 -7.33 -15.52 12.26
C PHE A 495 -6.20 -16.43 12.80
N ASP A 496 -6.33 -17.72 12.52
CA ASP A 496 -5.32 -18.77 12.73
C ASP A 496 -5.53 -19.83 11.64
N ALA A 497 -4.45 -20.40 11.10
CA ALA A 497 -4.51 -21.40 10.04
C ALA A 497 -5.32 -22.64 10.46
N GLY A 498 -5.24 -23.00 11.75
CA GLY A 498 -6.03 -24.06 12.38
C GLY A 498 -7.47 -23.69 12.73
N GLY A 499 -8.00 -22.58 12.22
CA GLY A 499 -9.38 -22.18 12.50
C GLY A 499 -9.48 -21.20 13.67
N GLY A 500 -9.10 -19.95 13.36
CA GLY A 500 -9.09 -18.76 14.22
C GLY A 500 -10.08 -18.65 15.38
N THR A 501 -9.75 -17.79 16.32
CA THR A 501 -10.44 -17.67 17.61
C THR A 501 -11.44 -16.52 17.60
N CYS A 502 -12.69 -16.80 17.97
CA CYS A 502 -13.65 -15.78 18.37
C CYS A 502 -13.46 -15.48 19.86
N SER A 503 -12.64 -14.48 20.18
CA SER A 503 -12.30 -14.15 21.58
C SER A 503 -13.48 -13.54 22.33
N THR A 504 -14.29 -12.75 21.61
CA THR A 504 -15.54 -12.16 22.12
C THR A 504 -16.64 -12.44 21.11
N ASN A 505 -17.80 -12.91 21.57
CA ASN A 505 -18.97 -13.13 20.71
C ASN A 505 -20.28 -13.05 21.53
N SER A 506 -20.96 -11.90 21.49
CA SER A 506 -22.22 -11.69 22.22
C SER A 506 -23.37 -12.57 21.69
N CYS A 507 -23.33 -12.98 20.42
CA CYS A 507 -24.30 -13.91 19.84
C CYS A 507 -24.17 -15.30 20.47
N HIS A 508 -22.94 -15.79 20.63
CA HIS A 508 -22.68 -17.05 21.33
C HIS A 508 -23.08 -16.98 22.80
N GLY A 509 -22.75 -15.89 23.49
CA GLY A 509 -23.19 -15.65 24.86
C GLY A 509 -24.72 -15.67 25.00
N TYR A 510 -25.45 -15.13 24.03
CA TYR A 510 -26.92 -15.14 24.03
C TYR A 510 -27.50 -16.56 23.92
N PHE A 511 -26.91 -17.42 23.09
CA PHE A 511 -27.36 -18.80 22.90
C PHE A 511 -26.71 -19.80 23.89
N GLY A 512 -25.91 -19.32 24.84
CA GLY A 512 -25.29 -20.15 25.88
C GLY A 512 -24.06 -20.94 25.42
N PHE A 513 -23.40 -20.52 24.35
CA PHE A 513 -22.13 -21.10 23.91
C PHE A 513 -20.94 -20.44 24.62
N ASN A 514 -19.86 -21.21 24.79
CA ASN A 514 -18.63 -20.73 25.42
C ASN A 514 -17.94 -19.65 24.56
N THR A 515 -17.27 -18.72 25.24
CA THR A 515 -16.34 -17.74 24.65
C THR A 515 -15.11 -17.66 25.57
N PRO A 516 -13.86 -17.66 25.04
CA PRO A 516 -13.50 -17.80 23.61
C PRO A 516 -13.89 -19.15 23.00
N ILE A 517 -13.98 -19.22 21.66
CA ILE A 517 -14.24 -20.47 20.92
C ILE A 517 -13.49 -20.46 19.58
N ARG A 518 -13.01 -21.63 19.14
CA ARG A 518 -12.30 -21.78 17.85
C ARG A 518 -13.24 -22.05 16.67
N TRP A 519 -12.91 -21.46 15.53
CA TRP A 519 -13.55 -21.73 14.25
C TRP A 519 -13.18 -23.14 13.76
N GLY A 520 -14.13 -23.91 13.23
CA GLY A 520 -13.98 -25.34 12.96
C GLY A 520 -14.29 -26.25 14.16
N ASN A 521 -14.29 -25.73 15.39
CA ASN A 521 -14.57 -26.47 16.62
C ASN A 521 -13.67 -27.71 16.81
N VAL A 522 -12.38 -27.55 16.51
CA VAL A 522 -11.35 -28.57 16.78
C VAL A 522 -10.58 -28.17 18.03
N TYR A 523 -10.39 -29.12 18.94
CA TYR A 523 -9.61 -28.95 20.16
C TYR A 523 -8.54 -30.03 20.21
N LEU A 524 -7.31 -29.63 20.49
CA LEU A 524 -6.26 -30.55 20.91
C LEU A 524 -6.17 -30.53 22.43
N HIS A 525 -6.21 -31.72 23.02
CA HIS A 525 -5.80 -31.95 24.39
C HIS A 525 -4.52 -32.78 24.36
N ALA A 526 -3.54 -32.32 25.12
CA ALA A 526 -2.29 -33.03 25.30
C ALA A 526 -1.87 -32.98 26.76
N SER A 527 -1.02 -33.91 27.16
CA SER A 527 -0.44 -33.98 28.50
C SER A 527 1.06 -34.19 28.41
N PRO A 528 1.85 -33.53 29.27
CA PRO A 528 3.28 -33.68 29.27
C PRO A 528 3.68 -34.94 30.04
N SER A 529 4.78 -35.56 29.62
CA SER A 529 5.55 -36.53 30.38
C SER A 529 6.94 -35.94 30.58
N VAL A 530 7.33 -35.75 31.83
CA VAL A 530 8.60 -35.10 32.21
C VAL A 530 9.40 -36.08 33.04
N THR A 531 10.67 -36.27 32.68
CA THR A 531 11.62 -37.13 33.39
C THR A 531 12.98 -36.45 33.49
N ALA A 532 13.78 -36.83 34.48
CA ALA A 532 15.17 -36.40 34.56
C ALA A 532 16.00 -37.01 33.40
N GLY A 533 16.98 -36.26 32.91
CA GLY A 533 17.96 -36.75 31.95
C GLY A 533 19.13 -37.49 32.60
N ASP A 534 20.12 -37.84 31.77
CA ASP A 534 21.31 -38.57 32.21
C ASP A 534 22.43 -37.61 32.67
N GLU A 535 22.32 -36.31 32.34
CA GLU A 535 23.25 -35.26 32.74
C GLU A 535 22.71 -34.35 33.86
N SER A 536 23.60 -33.67 34.59
CA SER A 536 23.20 -32.68 35.61
C SER A 536 22.32 -31.60 35.01
N ASN A 537 21.22 -31.28 35.69
CA ASN A 537 20.23 -30.29 35.27
C ASN A 537 19.50 -30.62 33.95
N GLU A 538 19.61 -31.84 33.42
CA GLU A 538 18.90 -32.26 32.21
C GLU A 538 17.45 -32.69 32.51
N ILE A 539 16.53 -32.23 31.66
CA ILE A 539 15.12 -32.61 31.67
C ILE A 539 14.71 -33.12 30.29
N ASN A 540 14.14 -34.33 30.26
CA ASN A 540 13.47 -34.90 29.10
C ASN A 540 11.98 -34.54 29.15
N PHE A 541 11.47 -33.95 28.06
CA PHE A 541 10.09 -33.48 27.95
C PHE A 541 9.42 -34.08 26.72
N GLN A 542 8.30 -34.77 26.93
CA GLN A 542 7.49 -35.36 25.88
C GLN A 542 6.05 -34.87 25.97
N VAL A 543 5.47 -34.43 24.86
CA VAL A 543 4.06 -34.04 24.77
C VAL A 543 3.26 -35.17 24.12
N ASN A 544 2.28 -35.69 24.85
CA ASN A 544 1.41 -36.76 24.40
C ASN A 544 0.01 -36.20 24.11
N VAL A 545 -0.43 -36.23 22.85
CA VAL A 545 -1.79 -35.85 22.46
C VAL A 545 -2.77 -36.91 22.97
N THR A 546 -3.73 -36.48 23.81
CA THR A 546 -4.70 -37.35 24.48
C THR A 546 -6.09 -37.31 23.84
N ASP A 547 -6.46 -36.20 23.20
CA ASP A 547 -7.70 -36.05 22.44
C ASP A 547 -7.48 -34.99 21.35
N CYS A 548 -8.08 -35.20 20.18
CA CYS A 548 -7.99 -34.29 19.03
C CYS A 548 -9.36 -33.90 18.49
N GLY A 549 -10.43 -34.11 19.27
CA GLY A 549 -11.80 -33.68 18.93
C GLY A 549 -12.41 -34.41 17.73
N SER A 550 -11.73 -35.43 17.20
CA SER A 550 -12.17 -36.23 16.05
C SER A 550 -11.75 -37.69 16.21
N ALA A 551 -12.34 -38.59 15.42
CA ALA A 551 -12.03 -40.01 15.49
C ALA A 551 -10.60 -40.35 15.03
N VAL A 552 -9.95 -39.47 14.25
CA VAL A 552 -8.60 -39.67 13.71
C VAL A 552 -7.88 -38.32 13.74
N CYS A 553 -6.79 -38.23 14.50
CA CYS A 553 -6.01 -37.00 14.61
C CYS A 553 -5.19 -36.72 13.34
N ASN A 554 -4.97 -35.44 13.01
CA ASN A 554 -4.15 -35.04 11.87
C ASN A 554 -2.66 -35.11 12.22
N THR A 555 -1.98 -36.20 11.85
CA THR A 555 -0.53 -36.36 12.10
C THR A 555 0.31 -35.90 10.89
N PRO A 556 1.59 -35.52 11.05
CA PRO A 556 2.38 -35.47 12.30
C PRO A 556 2.03 -34.29 13.22
N PHE A 557 2.47 -34.37 14.48
CA PHE A 557 2.36 -33.28 15.44
C PHE A 557 3.68 -32.52 15.54
N THR A 558 3.60 -31.22 15.76
CA THR A 558 4.73 -30.34 16.05
C THR A 558 4.51 -29.61 17.36
N CYS A 559 5.55 -29.41 18.16
CA CYS A 559 5.47 -28.76 19.46
C CYS A 559 6.42 -27.56 19.56
N SER A 560 6.08 -26.63 20.44
CA SER A 560 6.94 -25.53 20.88
C SER A 560 7.16 -25.60 22.38
N PHE A 561 8.34 -25.17 22.81
CA PHE A 561 8.78 -25.16 24.21
C PHE A 561 9.51 -23.86 24.51
N VAL A 562 9.14 -23.21 25.61
CA VAL A 562 9.85 -22.09 26.23
C VAL A 562 10.24 -22.54 27.63
N TRP A 563 11.52 -22.78 27.87
CA TRP A 563 12.01 -23.53 29.03
C TRP A 563 12.01 -22.76 30.35
N GLY A 564 11.68 -21.46 30.32
CA GLY A 564 11.63 -20.60 31.50
C GLY A 564 12.98 -20.00 31.91
N ASP A 565 14.07 -20.37 31.23
CA ASP A 565 15.41 -19.76 31.36
C ASP A 565 15.75 -18.81 30.19
N GLY A 566 14.78 -18.54 29.32
CA GLY A 566 14.92 -17.70 28.13
C GLY A 566 15.24 -18.47 26.85
N THR A 567 15.47 -19.79 26.92
CA THR A 567 15.69 -20.64 25.75
C THR A 567 14.38 -21.23 25.21
N THR A 568 14.38 -21.57 23.92
CA THR A 568 13.21 -22.13 23.22
C THR A 568 13.61 -23.31 22.33
N ALA A 569 12.66 -24.22 22.08
CA ALA A 569 12.80 -25.32 21.13
C ALA A 569 11.48 -25.55 20.38
N ASP A 570 11.57 -25.87 19.09
CA ASP A 570 10.41 -26.13 18.23
C ASP A 570 10.66 -27.38 17.37
N GLY A 571 9.60 -28.08 16.98
CA GLY A 571 9.66 -29.24 16.10
C GLY A 571 9.03 -30.47 16.72
N ASP A 572 9.82 -31.51 16.98
CA ASP A 572 9.31 -32.77 17.51
C ASP A 572 8.72 -32.62 18.92
N CYS A 573 7.63 -33.33 19.20
CA CYS A 573 6.99 -33.34 20.51
C CYS A 573 7.73 -34.19 21.56
N THR A 574 9.00 -34.49 21.34
CA THR A 574 9.91 -35.17 22.28
C THR A 574 11.26 -34.47 22.20
N THR A 575 11.72 -33.90 23.31
CA THR A 575 12.93 -33.07 23.38
C THR A 575 13.59 -33.17 24.75
N SER A 576 14.84 -32.73 24.88
CA SER A 576 15.54 -32.58 26.16
C SER A 576 16.18 -31.19 26.28
N HIS A 577 16.42 -30.75 27.51
CA HIS A 577 17.06 -29.46 27.81
C HIS A 577 17.91 -29.53 29.07
N VAL A 578 19.07 -28.88 29.05
CA VAL A 578 20.00 -28.82 30.18
C VAL A 578 19.99 -27.40 30.75
N TYR A 579 19.53 -27.26 32.00
CA TYR A 579 19.49 -25.96 32.66
C TYR A 579 20.88 -25.51 33.15
N PRO A 580 21.17 -24.20 33.13
CA PRO A 580 22.45 -23.67 33.60
C PRO A 580 22.65 -23.81 35.12
N ALA A 581 21.56 -23.98 35.88
CA ALA A 581 21.59 -24.16 37.33
C ALA A 581 20.45 -25.07 37.79
N SER A 582 20.64 -25.78 38.91
CA SER A 582 19.58 -26.53 39.56
C SER A 582 18.48 -25.59 40.07
N GLY A 583 17.23 -25.99 39.97
CA GLY A 583 16.09 -25.21 40.45
C GLY A 583 14.77 -25.60 39.78
N SER A 584 13.70 -24.95 40.22
CA SER A 584 12.39 -25.10 39.61
C SER A 584 12.19 -24.10 38.49
N TYR A 585 11.78 -24.58 37.33
CA TYR A 585 11.51 -23.80 36.13
C TYR A 585 10.08 -24.03 35.65
N GLN A 586 9.53 -23.06 34.91
CA GLN A 586 8.22 -23.14 34.29
C GLN A 586 8.38 -23.26 32.78
N VAL A 587 8.05 -24.44 32.23
CA VAL A 587 8.07 -24.68 30.80
C VAL A 587 6.72 -24.32 30.22
N SER A 588 6.68 -23.32 29.32
CA SER A 588 5.50 -23.03 28.50
C SER A 588 5.58 -23.84 27.21
N TRP A 589 4.52 -24.57 26.87
CA TRP A 589 4.52 -25.43 25.69
C TRP A 589 3.17 -25.47 25.00
N ASN A 590 3.19 -25.74 23.69
CA ASN A 590 1.99 -25.94 22.89
C ASN A 590 2.23 -27.03 21.82
N VAL A 591 1.14 -27.58 21.27
CA VAL A 591 1.17 -28.61 20.23
C VAL A 591 0.26 -28.22 19.08
N TRP A 592 0.72 -28.49 17.87
CA TRP A 592 -0.01 -28.35 16.63
C TRP A 592 -0.09 -29.66 15.88
N ASP A 593 -1.18 -29.84 15.15
CA ASP A 593 -1.39 -30.98 14.25
C ASP A 593 -1.03 -30.61 12.79
N ALA A 594 -1.11 -31.56 11.87
CA ALA A 594 -0.78 -31.32 10.45
C ALA A 594 -1.73 -30.36 9.72
N LYS A 595 -2.85 -29.98 10.34
CA LYS A 595 -3.80 -28.97 9.87
C LYS A 595 -3.65 -27.65 10.63
N HIS A 596 -2.58 -27.51 11.41
CA HIS A 596 -2.27 -26.36 12.26
C HIS A 596 -3.31 -26.10 13.37
N HIS A 597 -4.15 -27.07 13.73
CA HIS A 597 -4.95 -26.96 14.94
C HIS A 597 -4.03 -26.95 16.15
N SER A 598 -4.31 -26.15 17.17
CA SER A 598 -3.50 -26.07 18.38
C SER A 598 -4.32 -26.26 19.65
N MET A 599 -3.65 -26.39 20.80
CA MET A 599 -4.33 -26.18 22.07
C MET A 599 -4.80 -24.72 22.17
N GLU A 600 -5.86 -24.49 22.93
CA GLU A 600 -6.48 -23.17 23.07
C GLU A 600 -5.51 -22.14 23.67
N ASN A 601 -4.73 -22.57 24.67
CA ASN A 601 -3.71 -21.76 25.32
C ASN A 601 -2.48 -22.63 25.60
N ASP A 602 -1.32 -21.98 25.60
CA ASP A 602 -0.08 -22.60 26.06
C ASP A 602 -0.26 -23.19 27.46
N LYS A 603 0.36 -24.34 27.68
CA LYS A 603 0.36 -25.02 28.96
C LYS A 603 1.65 -24.72 29.69
N LEU A 604 1.52 -24.42 30.98
CA LEU A 604 2.66 -24.28 31.88
C LEU A 604 2.85 -25.58 32.65
N THR A 605 4.08 -26.09 32.66
CA THR A 605 4.46 -27.27 33.42
C THR A 605 5.71 -26.97 34.22
N SER A 606 5.63 -27.20 35.54
CA SER A 606 6.77 -27.02 36.41
C SER A 606 7.69 -28.21 36.30
N VAL A 607 8.97 -27.94 36.08
CA VAL A 607 10.05 -28.93 36.05
C VAL A 607 11.08 -28.59 37.10
N ASN A 608 11.74 -29.60 37.68
CA ASN A 608 12.79 -29.40 38.67
C ASN A 608 14.10 -29.93 38.11
N ALA A 609 15.01 -29.02 37.74
CA ALA A 609 16.36 -29.37 37.33
C ALA A 609 17.19 -29.63 38.58
N GLU A 610 17.79 -30.81 38.66
CA GLU A 610 18.61 -31.21 39.80
C GLU A 610 20.04 -31.43 39.34
N GLU A 611 20.99 -30.93 40.12
CA GLU A 611 22.39 -31.23 39.90
C GLU A 611 22.63 -32.68 40.31
N ILE A 612 23.11 -33.51 39.40
CA ILE A 612 23.62 -34.83 39.76
C ILE A 612 24.89 -34.58 40.58
N ALA A 613 24.83 -34.90 41.87
CA ALA A 613 25.96 -34.71 42.77
C ALA A 613 27.21 -35.38 42.18
N PRO A 614 28.39 -34.73 42.21
CA PRO A 614 29.60 -35.37 41.75
C PRO A 614 29.82 -36.66 42.54
N PRO A 615 30.18 -37.77 41.88
CA PRO A 615 30.38 -39.05 42.55
C PRO A 615 31.44 -38.87 43.65
N THR A 616 31.02 -39.07 44.90
CA THR A 616 31.92 -39.02 46.06
C THR A 616 32.58 -40.37 46.21
N GLY A 617 33.91 -40.38 46.34
CA GLY A 617 34.70 -41.61 46.26
C GLY A 617 34.38 -42.65 47.34
N VAL A 618 34.97 -43.83 47.23
CA VAL A 618 35.00 -44.88 48.26
C VAL A 618 36.44 -45.25 48.54
N THR A 619 36.76 -45.59 49.79
CA THR A 619 38.08 -46.12 50.14
C THR A 619 38.11 -47.62 49.84
N LEU A 620 38.92 -48.03 48.88
CA LEU A 620 39.05 -49.44 48.49
C LEU A 620 40.31 -50.07 49.10
N GLY A 621 40.27 -51.40 49.27
CA GLY A 621 41.47 -52.17 49.59
C GLY A 621 41.36 -53.57 49.05
N ALA A 622 42.40 -54.05 48.38
CA ALA A 622 42.56 -55.46 48.06
C ALA A 622 43.72 -56.06 48.87
N SER A 623 43.55 -57.29 49.32
CA SER A 623 44.57 -58.06 50.04
C SER A 623 44.66 -59.48 49.49
N PHE A 624 45.87 -60.05 49.49
CA PHE A 624 46.12 -61.44 49.13
C PHE A 624 46.52 -62.23 50.37
N ASP A 625 45.85 -63.35 50.60
CA ASP A 625 46.24 -64.32 51.63
C ASP A 625 47.01 -65.49 50.98
N PRO A 626 48.33 -65.61 51.20
CA PRO A 626 49.15 -66.67 50.60
C PRO A 626 48.85 -68.06 51.17
N VAL A 627 48.18 -68.17 52.32
CA VAL A 627 47.82 -69.46 52.93
C VAL A 627 46.60 -70.06 52.23
N THR A 628 45.64 -69.23 51.85
CA THR A 628 44.37 -69.66 51.24
C THR A 628 44.32 -69.43 49.73
N GLY A 629 45.25 -68.66 49.16
CA GLY A 629 45.28 -68.29 47.73
C GLY A 629 44.20 -67.27 47.35
N LEU A 630 43.49 -66.69 48.32
CA LEU A 630 42.35 -65.80 48.07
C LEU A 630 42.78 -64.34 48.04
N VAL A 631 42.26 -63.61 47.05
CA VAL A 631 42.29 -62.16 47.02
C VAL A 631 40.94 -61.63 47.48
N THR A 632 40.96 -60.79 48.52
CA THR A 632 39.75 -60.14 49.05
C THR A 632 39.74 -58.68 48.64
N VAL A 633 38.63 -58.18 48.10
CA VAL A 633 38.40 -56.76 47.85
C VAL A 633 37.35 -56.26 48.84
N SER A 634 37.70 -55.26 49.64
CA SER A 634 36.83 -54.58 50.58
C SER A 634 36.31 -53.29 49.97
N ILE A 635 34.98 -53.12 49.98
CA ILE A 635 34.29 -51.92 49.52
C ILE A 635 33.33 -51.49 50.65
N PRO A 636 33.34 -50.21 51.07
CA PRO A 636 32.39 -49.71 52.05
C PRO A 636 30.97 -49.67 51.46
N ASP A 637 29.99 -49.78 52.34
CA ASP A 637 28.56 -49.69 52.07
C ASP A 637 28.06 -48.24 51.89
N THR A 638 28.91 -47.25 52.16
CA THR A 638 28.69 -45.82 51.89
C THR A 638 29.91 -45.16 51.23
N THR A 639 29.69 -44.08 50.48
CA THR A 639 30.75 -43.21 49.95
C THR A 639 31.42 -42.39 51.06
N THR A 640 32.54 -41.72 50.75
CA THR A 640 33.22 -40.80 51.66
C THR A 640 32.35 -39.62 52.10
N ALA A 641 31.27 -39.30 51.37
CA ALA A 641 30.27 -38.32 51.78
C ALA A 641 29.04 -38.92 52.48
N GLY A 642 29.05 -40.23 52.76
CA GLY A 642 27.97 -40.91 53.47
C GLY A 642 26.78 -41.33 52.60
N VAL A 643 26.88 -41.25 51.27
CA VAL A 643 25.83 -41.73 50.36
C VAL A 643 25.88 -43.26 50.30
N PRO A 644 24.78 -44.00 50.48
CA PRO A 644 24.82 -45.45 50.38
C PRO A 644 25.21 -45.94 48.97
N VAL A 645 26.00 -47.00 48.90
CA VAL A 645 26.38 -47.65 47.64
C VAL A 645 25.23 -48.51 47.14
N ALA A 646 24.82 -48.31 45.89
CA ALA A 646 23.72 -49.05 45.27
C ALA A 646 24.16 -50.30 44.53
N LYS A 647 25.37 -50.30 43.92
CA LYS A 647 25.87 -51.44 43.14
C LYS A 647 27.37 -51.38 42.94
N VAL A 648 28.04 -52.53 42.96
CA VAL A 648 29.50 -52.64 42.70
C VAL A 648 29.78 -53.71 41.66
N TYR A 649 30.71 -53.43 40.75
CA TYR A 649 31.30 -54.39 39.83
C TYR A 649 32.80 -54.50 40.12
N VAL A 650 33.26 -55.71 40.44
CA VAL A 650 34.68 -56.01 40.62
C VAL A 650 35.13 -56.84 39.42
N TYR A 651 36.02 -56.27 38.61
CA TYR A 651 36.66 -56.94 37.49
C TYR A 651 38.04 -57.43 37.93
N TRP A 652 38.23 -58.74 38.01
CA TRP A 652 39.42 -59.35 38.63
C TRP A 652 40.66 -59.37 37.72
N GLY A 653 40.56 -58.88 36.48
CA GLY A 653 41.71 -58.85 35.56
C GLY A 653 42.06 -60.20 34.93
N ASP A 654 41.33 -61.27 35.27
CA ASP A 654 41.42 -62.61 34.66
C ASP A 654 40.15 -62.98 33.85
N ARG A 655 39.37 -61.96 33.47
CA ARG A 655 38.05 -62.04 32.82
C ARG A 655 36.91 -62.51 33.73
N ALA A 656 37.15 -62.75 35.02
CA ALA A 656 36.08 -62.90 35.99
C ALA A 656 35.53 -61.53 36.42
N THR A 657 34.23 -61.49 36.72
CA THR A 657 33.55 -60.31 37.25
C THR A 657 32.61 -60.72 38.38
N THR A 658 32.65 -59.99 39.49
CA THR A 658 31.69 -60.12 40.59
C THR A 658 30.80 -58.88 40.65
N ILE A 659 29.50 -59.09 40.84
CA ILE A 659 28.51 -58.02 41.02
C ILE A 659 27.99 -58.08 42.45
N ILE A 660 27.98 -56.94 43.13
CA ILE A 660 27.53 -56.81 44.52
C ILE A 660 26.34 -55.83 44.56
N ASN A 661 25.27 -56.24 45.23
CA ASN A 661 24.15 -55.38 45.60
C ASN A 661 24.10 -55.27 47.14
N PRO A 662 23.43 -54.26 47.72
CA PRO A 662 23.34 -54.08 49.16
C PRO A 662 22.79 -55.33 49.90
N PRO A 663 23.34 -55.67 51.08
CA PRO A 663 24.45 -55.01 51.77
C PRO A 663 25.79 -55.28 51.08
N ILE A 664 26.64 -54.24 50.95
CA ILE A 664 27.95 -54.37 50.33
C ILE A 664 28.89 -55.07 51.32
N LEU A 665 29.31 -56.29 50.95
CA LEU A 665 30.23 -57.11 51.74
C LEU A 665 31.54 -57.32 50.96
N PRO A 666 32.66 -57.55 51.67
CA PRO A 666 33.91 -57.93 51.01
C PRO A 666 33.72 -59.16 50.12
N VAL A 667 34.31 -59.13 48.93
CA VAL A 667 34.26 -60.24 47.97
C VAL A 667 35.62 -60.89 47.81
N GLN A 668 35.62 -62.19 47.57
CA GLN A 668 36.83 -62.98 47.42
C GLN A 668 36.89 -63.62 46.04
N HIS A 669 38.11 -63.76 45.51
CA HIS A 669 38.38 -64.47 44.27
C HIS A 669 39.69 -65.25 44.37
N HIS A 670 39.72 -66.42 43.74
CA HIS A 670 40.89 -67.30 43.73
C HIS A 670 41.48 -67.33 42.33
N TYR A 671 42.75 -66.93 42.20
CA TYR A 671 43.45 -66.97 40.92
C TYR A 671 44.16 -68.31 40.73
N LEU A 672 44.05 -68.88 39.53
CA LEU A 672 44.61 -70.20 39.21
C LEU A 672 46.08 -70.18 38.80
N ARG A 673 46.69 -69.00 38.62
CA ARG A 673 48.06 -68.85 38.11
C ARG A 673 48.81 -67.80 38.89
N ASN A 674 50.12 -68.01 39.05
CA ASN A 674 51.00 -67.02 39.65
C ASN A 674 51.24 -65.90 38.65
N SER A 675 50.79 -64.69 38.99
CA SER A 675 50.88 -63.49 38.17
C SER A 675 50.57 -62.27 39.03
N THR A 676 50.86 -61.09 38.51
CA THR A 676 50.27 -59.86 39.01
C THR A 676 48.94 -59.62 38.31
N TYR A 677 47.87 -59.39 39.08
CA TYR A 677 46.53 -59.12 38.58
C TYR A 677 46.13 -57.67 38.87
N ARG A 678 45.48 -57.02 37.90
CA ARG A 678 45.03 -55.64 38.00
C ARG A 678 43.52 -55.61 38.08
N ILE A 679 43.03 -55.27 39.27
CA ILE A 679 41.61 -55.21 39.57
C ILE A 679 41.08 -53.85 39.16
N LYS A 680 39.89 -53.82 38.55
CA LYS A 680 39.12 -52.60 38.31
C LYS A 680 37.82 -52.71 39.10
N VAL A 681 37.49 -51.67 39.87
CA VAL A 681 36.24 -51.61 40.62
C VAL A 681 35.39 -50.47 40.07
N VAL A 682 34.12 -50.74 39.77
CA VAL A 682 33.14 -49.72 39.38
C VAL A 682 32.04 -49.69 40.42
N VAL A 683 31.82 -48.54 41.03
CA VAL A 683 30.84 -48.33 42.10
C VAL A 683 29.76 -47.37 41.60
N TYR A 684 28.52 -47.70 41.88
CA TYR A 684 27.36 -46.82 41.72
C TYR A 684 26.80 -46.51 43.11
N ASP A 685 26.67 -45.23 43.44
CA ASP A 685 25.95 -44.80 44.64
C ASP A 685 24.42 -44.79 44.39
N GLN A 686 23.63 -44.54 45.44
CA GLN A 686 22.16 -44.44 45.35
C GLN A 686 21.64 -43.29 44.48
N ASN A 687 22.49 -42.32 44.15
CA ASN A 687 22.18 -41.22 43.24
C ASN A 687 22.64 -41.53 41.79
N TYR A 688 23.01 -42.78 41.51
CA TYR A 688 23.57 -43.24 40.23
C TYR A 688 24.93 -42.62 39.86
N GLY A 689 25.61 -41.98 40.81
CA GLY A 689 26.98 -41.50 40.66
C GLY A 689 27.92 -42.67 40.40
N LYS A 690 28.56 -42.67 39.22
CA LYS A 690 29.49 -43.72 38.80
C LYS A 690 30.93 -43.34 39.14
N MET A 691 31.58 -44.19 39.91
CA MET A 691 33.02 -44.12 40.20
C MET A 691 33.73 -45.31 39.58
N THR A 692 34.92 -45.08 39.02
CA THR A 692 35.79 -46.15 38.52
C THR A 692 37.15 -46.04 39.18
N TYR A 693 37.63 -47.15 39.72
CA TYR A 693 38.93 -47.25 40.38
C TYR A 693 39.81 -48.25 39.66
N THR A 694 41.04 -47.84 39.41
CA THR A 694 42.08 -48.68 38.81
C THR A 694 43.33 -48.70 39.68
N TYR A 695 44.25 -49.63 39.42
CA TYR A 695 45.54 -49.69 40.12
C TYR A 695 46.41 -48.43 40.00
N LEU A 696 46.12 -47.55 39.03
CA LEU A 696 46.84 -46.28 38.88
C LEU A 696 46.43 -45.26 39.95
N GLU A 697 45.18 -45.31 40.40
CA GLU A 697 44.61 -44.42 41.43
C GLU A 697 44.67 -45.09 42.81
N GLU A 698 44.44 -46.40 42.84
CA GLU A 698 44.43 -47.25 44.03
C GLU A 698 45.45 -48.37 43.88
N PRO A 699 46.74 -48.16 44.21
CA PRO A 699 47.81 -49.14 44.02
C PRO A 699 47.54 -50.50 44.67
N SER A 700 46.69 -50.55 45.70
CA SER A 700 46.26 -51.80 46.34
C SER A 700 45.53 -52.76 45.39
N LEU A 701 44.96 -52.26 44.28
CA LEU A 701 44.27 -53.06 43.27
C LEU A 701 45.20 -53.80 42.29
N GLU A 702 46.53 -53.59 42.37
CA GLU A 702 47.51 -54.44 41.70
C GLU A 702 48.04 -55.49 42.69
N VAL A 703 47.56 -56.72 42.54
CA VAL A 703 47.79 -57.79 43.52
C VAL A 703 48.74 -58.85 42.93
N PRO A 704 49.96 -59.02 43.46
CA PRO A 704 50.83 -60.12 43.09
C PRO A 704 50.37 -61.41 43.78
N VAL A 705 49.98 -62.40 42.99
CA VAL A 705 49.52 -63.70 43.48
C VAL A 705 50.61 -64.73 43.27
N ILE A 706 51.01 -65.37 44.36
CA ILE A 706 51.97 -66.48 44.38
C ILE A 706 51.29 -67.61 45.15
N ASN A 707 50.68 -68.54 44.43
CA ASN A 707 50.17 -69.76 45.02
C ASN A 707 51.35 -70.70 45.33
N PRO A 708 51.45 -71.22 46.57
CA PRO A 708 52.50 -72.15 46.98
C PRO A 708 52.42 -73.52 46.30
#